data_AF-A0A1N6PWA1-F1
#
_entry.id   AF-A0A1N6PWA1-F1
#
_cell.length_a   1.000
_cell.length_b   1.000
_cell.length_c   1.000
_cell.angle_alpha   90.00
_cell.angle_beta   90.00
_cell.angle_gamma   90.00
#
_symmetry.space_group_name_H-M   'P 1'
#
loop_
_entity.id
_entity.type
_entity.pdbx_description
1 polymer ?
#
loop_
_entity_poly.entity_id
_entity_poly.type
_entity_poly.pdbx_seq_one_letter_code
_entity_poly.pdbx_strand_id
1 'polypeptide(L)'
;MKKNDLFRWALLGVLVLFVGCATAGRGTLNEARRAWNEGQHAEALYHATEALRENPDLTAAKAFLRDNTDDALERAQNLFIATENTTVPAELEERYDTYYYLVKFYDNLGKMRMPLVADKRLFGLIKGWTWSTPILDFTKELEESRMAAREGFLAAGEEHIEAGKISAAHQLLLQVITKFAQEGSKEQEEDRARIIEAFVARGAHFHGSQNPEELLQAIESYEVALRFDSGEQRASEGRERKRLALSDVYLAMGLAEENRNTLQGWEAAIGYFKKSLEYNSGNQAAQEGVPRVTELIADHHYQQGVRLSNRLNDRNQVEQGIAAFDQALEWIPGFRDAPLRRQRLVVAREIIDLSQELAPVRNDFSKVEAQVTSLSRSVNRAHQGITDLNNIVGRVNQLEGQLRTVISVTDALSVVPVVGPVFRVTSTSLGAVHDPVRSVDRKAGLMKTPALEPALREITSVKEQTDGINASMGEIKRELDAAHAIVQGLNNCAQSITELSPLQQLERDLATLRESLSGLQTGIGQLEAMQQEVNTTLLRLGEAVPLIGRVNTGVERVMQPLDRISSVTNEIQSALDRRVSVLGRSFTVQEAIDSSTGVVKRAAEAILNPLMERLNIQIPSIPGIDELDRLLDSVEGYLADIRKAGNSVQQAERQISPVAGQFQKSTQSISQVVVSQGCSL
;
A
#
# COMPACT_ATOMS: atom_id res chain seq x y z
N MET A 1 31.03 8.60 -54.88
CA MET A 1 30.08 9.31 -53.97
C MET A 1 28.75 9.49 -54.67
N LYS A 2 27.66 9.23 -53.96
CA LYS A 2 26.27 9.13 -54.46
C LYS A 2 25.59 10.51 -54.38
N LYS A 3 24.53 10.71 -55.18
CA LYS A 3 23.71 11.95 -55.38
C LYS A 3 23.23 12.71 -54.12
N ASN A 4 23.52 12.27 -52.90
CA ASN A 4 23.16 12.97 -51.65
C ASN A 4 24.15 14.07 -51.24
N ASP A 5 25.36 14.14 -51.81
CA ASP A 5 26.30 15.23 -51.51
C ASP A 5 25.92 16.54 -52.20
N LEU A 6 25.22 16.49 -53.34
CA LEU A 6 24.84 17.70 -54.07
C LEU A 6 23.83 18.55 -53.28
N PHE A 7 22.98 17.93 -52.47
CA PHE A 7 21.98 18.64 -51.68
C PHE A 7 22.58 19.29 -50.42
N ARG A 8 23.66 18.72 -49.87
CA ARG A 8 24.42 19.32 -48.74
C ARG A 8 25.25 20.52 -49.18
N TRP A 9 25.85 20.46 -50.38
CA TRP A 9 26.56 21.62 -50.94
C TRP A 9 25.62 22.74 -51.40
N ALA A 10 24.40 22.41 -51.86
CA ALA A 10 23.38 23.42 -52.16
C ALA A 10 22.88 24.14 -50.89
N LEU A 11 22.72 23.43 -49.76
CA LEU A 11 22.33 24.05 -48.49
C LEU A 11 23.45 24.90 -47.87
N LEU A 12 24.72 24.48 -48.00
CA LEU A 12 25.88 25.29 -47.58
C LEU A 12 26.07 26.51 -48.50
N GLY A 13 25.79 26.39 -49.80
CA GLY A 13 25.82 27.51 -50.75
C GLY A 13 24.74 28.56 -50.47
N VAL A 14 23.56 28.14 -50.01
CA VAL A 14 22.47 29.07 -49.63
C VAL A 14 22.70 29.70 -48.24
N LEU A 15 23.38 29.03 -47.31
CA LEU A 15 23.75 29.61 -46.02
C LEU A 15 24.96 30.57 -46.11
N VAL A 16 25.90 30.33 -47.03
CA VAL A 16 27.06 31.23 -47.26
C VAL A 16 26.70 32.45 -48.13
N LEU A 17 25.58 32.42 -48.86
CA LEU A 17 25.08 33.59 -49.60
C LEU A 17 24.15 34.50 -48.79
N PHE A 18 23.81 34.12 -47.54
CA PHE A 18 22.99 34.92 -46.61
C PHE A 18 23.70 35.31 -45.30
N VAL A 19 25.01 35.05 -45.14
CA VAL A 19 25.85 35.90 -44.28
C VAL A 19 26.16 37.15 -45.10
N GLY A 20 25.11 37.94 -45.29
CA GLY A 20 25.15 39.19 -46.03
C GLY A 20 26.21 40.10 -45.44
N CYS A 21 26.90 40.81 -46.33
CA CYS A 21 27.83 41.90 -46.07
C CYS A 21 27.61 42.57 -44.71
N ALA A 22 28.25 42.06 -43.65
CA ALA A 22 28.50 42.83 -42.45
C ALA A 22 29.48 43.90 -42.92
N THR A 23 28.94 45.05 -43.35
CA THR A 23 29.74 46.20 -43.73
C THR A 23 30.65 46.49 -42.54
N ALA A 24 31.97 46.46 -42.77
CA ALA A 24 32.99 46.77 -41.77
C ALA A 24 32.60 48.02 -40.97
N GLY A 25 32.89 48.04 -39.66
CA GLY A 25 32.51 49.10 -38.73
C GLY A 25 31.09 49.03 -38.15
N ARG A 26 30.15 48.22 -38.69
CA ARG A 26 28.79 48.13 -38.10
C ARG A 26 28.76 47.46 -36.72
N GLY A 27 29.62 46.45 -36.49
CA GLY A 27 29.73 45.79 -35.19
C GLY A 27 30.20 46.76 -34.12
N THR A 28 31.33 47.42 -34.39
CA THR A 28 31.97 48.43 -33.53
C THR A 28 31.06 49.64 -33.30
N LEU A 29 30.25 50.06 -34.29
CA LEU A 29 29.23 51.10 -34.08
C LEU A 29 28.08 50.63 -33.16
N ASN A 30 27.72 49.35 -33.16
CA ASN A 30 26.74 48.84 -32.20
C ASN A 30 27.32 48.80 -30.78
N GLU A 31 28.61 48.51 -30.63
CA GLU A 31 29.33 48.64 -29.35
C GLU A 31 29.33 50.10 -28.87
N ALA A 32 29.58 51.06 -29.76
CA ALA A 32 29.46 52.49 -29.44
C ALA A 32 28.07 52.88 -28.90
N ARG A 33 27.00 52.41 -29.58
CA ARG A 33 25.62 52.67 -29.14
C ARG A 33 25.29 51.99 -27.82
N ARG A 34 25.85 50.81 -27.58
CA ARG A 34 25.68 50.08 -26.33
C ARG A 34 26.37 50.82 -25.18
N ALA A 35 27.64 51.16 -25.33
CA ALA A 35 28.40 51.94 -24.35
C ALA A 35 27.69 53.27 -24.05
N TRP A 36 27.12 53.92 -25.07
CA TRP A 36 26.32 55.13 -24.89
C TRP A 36 25.10 54.93 -23.99
N ASN A 37 24.33 53.87 -24.25
CA ASN A 37 23.15 53.52 -23.46
C ASN A 37 23.50 53.08 -22.04
N GLU A 38 24.72 52.56 -21.83
CA GLU A 38 25.27 52.16 -20.54
C GLU A 38 25.91 53.34 -19.77
N GLY A 39 25.90 54.56 -20.35
CA GLY A 39 26.46 55.77 -19.72
C GLY A 39 27.97 55.94 -19.90
N GLN A 40 28.64 55.03 -20.62
CA GLN A 40 30.08 55.06 -20.89
C GLN A 40 30.39 55.94 -22.11
N HIS A 41 30.15 57.25 -21.96
CA HIS A 41 30.14 58.18 -23.09
C HIS A 41 31.50 58.31 -23.81
N ALA A 42 32.62 58.32 -23.09
CA ALA A 42 33.95 58.37 -23.70
C ALA A 42 34.28 57.08 -24.48
N GLU A 43 33.92 55.92 -23.94
CA GLU A 43 34.04 54.62 -24.62
C GLU A 43 33.20 54.59 -25.90
N ALA A 44 31.97 55.11 -25.85
CA ALA A 44 31.11 55.22 -27.01
C ALA A 44 31.73 56.06 -28.13
N LEU A 45 32.37 57.19 -27.79
CA LEU A 45 33.11 57.98 -28.77
C LEU A 45 34.27 57.20 -29.36
N TYR A 46 35.06 56.52 -28.53
CA TYR A 46 36.16 55.66 -28.99
C TYR A 46 35.68 54.61 -30.00
N HIS A 47 34.69 53.79 -29.66
CA HIS A 47 34.15 52.76 -30.55
C HIS A 47 33.57 53.34 -31.84
N ALA A 48 32.91 54.50 -31.78
CA ALA A 48 32.39 55.17 -32.98
C ALA A 48 33.52 55.64 -33.90
N THR A 49 34.67 56.06 -33.35
CA THR A 49 35.86 56.39 -34.15
C THR A 49 36.56 55.15 -34.70
N GLU A 50 36.64 54.04 -33.96
CA GLU A 50 37.15 52.76 -34.50
C GLU A 50 36.27 52.25 -35.65
N ALA A 51 34.95 52.34 -35.52
CA ALA A 51 34.03 52.00 -36.60
C ALA A 51 34.32 52.78 -37.91
N LEU A 52 34.75 54.05 -37.79
CA LEU A 52 35.17 54.86 -38.94
C LEU A 52 36.57 54.53 -39.44
N ARG A 53 37.46 54.02 -38.58
CA ARG A 53 38.76 53.49 -39.01
C ARG A 53 38.61 52.21 -39.81
N GLU A 54 37.67 51.35 -39.41
CA GLU A 54 37.31 50.14 -40.16
C GLU A 54 36.60 50.46 -41.48
N ASN A 55 35.73 51.48 -41.46
CA ASN A 55 34.97 51.91 -42.63
C ASN A 55 34.79 53.43 -42.65
N PRO A 56 35.70 54.14 -43.35
CA PRO A 56 35.65 55.59 -43.52
C PRO A 56 34.33 56.17 -44.02
N ASP A 57 33.53 55.39 -44.75
CA ASP A 57 32.29 55.82 -45.39
C ASP A 57 31.03 55.50 -44.56
N LEU A 58 31.19 54.95 -43.36
CA LEU A 58 30.08 54.55 -42.50
C LEU A 58 29.29 55.77 -41.96
N THR A 59 28.30 56.19 -42.74
CA THR A 59 27.51 57.41 -42.48
C THR A 59 26.81 57.39 -41.11
N ALA A 60 26.40 56.22 -40.62
CA ALA A 60 25.79 56.08 -39.31
C ALA A 60 26.76 56.37 -38.15
N ALA A 61 28.03 56.00 -38.26
CA ALA A 61 29.05 56.33 -37.27
C ALA A 61 29.41 57.83 -37.32
N LYS A 62 29.42 58.42 -38.52
CA LYS A 62 29.56 59.87 -38.70
C LYS A 62 28.45 60.65 -38.01
N ALA A 63 27.20 60.25 -38.24
CA ALA A 63 26.04 60.86 -37.58
C ALA A 63 26.11 60.69 -36.05
N PHE A 64 26.51 59.51 -35.58
CA PHE A 64 26.67 59.25 -34.15
C PHE A 64 27.67 60.21 -33.51
N LEU A 65 28.88 60.37 -34.06
CA LEU A 65 29.86 61.32 -33.51
C LEU A 65 29.35 62.76 -33.54
N ARG A 66 28.78 63.20 -34.68
CA ARG A 66 28.20 64.55 -34.81
C ARG A 66 27.16 64.84 -33.71
N ASP A 67 26.29 63.88 -33.44
CA ASP A 67 25.14 64.09 -32.54
C ASP A 67 25.51 63.94 -31.06
N ASN A 68 26.65 63.33 -30.73
CA ASN A 68 26.94 62.88 -29.36
C ASN A 68 28.30 63.36 -28.80
N THR A 69 29.23 63.87 -29.62
CA THR A 69 30.58 64.26 -29.15
C THR A 69 30.55 65.37 -28.11
N ASP A 70 29.81 66.47 -28.33
CA ASP A 70 29.82 67.60 -27.40
C ASP A 70 29.23 67.22 -26.03
N ASP A 71 28.10 66.49 -26.01
CA ASP A 71 27.47 65.99 -24.77
C ASP A 71 28.39 65.01 -24.02
N ALA A 72 29.07 64.10 -24.73
CA ALA A 72 30.04 63.20 -24.11
C ALA A 72 31.23 63.91 -23.48
N LEU A 73 31.77 64.93 -24.15
CA LEU A 73 32.91 65.70 -23.64
C LEU A 73 32.49 66.57 -22.44
N GLU A 74 31.30 67.17 -22.48
CA GLU A 74 30.75 67.90 -21.32
C GLU A 74 30.54 66.97 -20.12
N ARG A 75 29.99 65.77 -20.34
CA ARG A 75 29.84 64.76 -19.29
C ARG A 75 31.16 64.30 -18.71
N ALA A 76 32.16 64.04 -19.56
CA ALA A 76 33.51 63.69 -19.10
C ALA A 76 34.12 64.81 -18.26
N GLN A 77 33.95 66.08 -18.66
CA GLN A 77 34.42 67.22 -17.89
C GLN A 77 33.72 67.33 -16.53
N ASN A 78 32.40 67.14 -16.50
CA ASN A 78 31.63 67.12 -15.25
C ASN A 78 32.06 65.98 -14.32
N LEU A 79 32.35 64.79 -14.87
CA LEU A 79 32.91 63.67 -14.12
C LEU A 79 34.27 64.04 -13.51
N PHE A 80 35.18 64.66 -14.28
CA PHE A 80 36.50 65.05 -13.79
C PHE A 80 36.42 66.07 -12.64
N ILE A 81 35.48 67.01 -12.71
CA ILE A 81 35.23 67.97 -11.62
C ILE A 81 34.68 67.24 -10.39
N ALA A 82 33.72 66.34 -10.57
CA ALA A 82 33.09 65.60 -9.48
C ALA A 82 34.08 64.66 -8.76
N THR A 83 35.07 64.13 -9.49
CA THR A 83 36.00 63.09 -9.01
C THR A 83 37.43 63.61 -8.79
N GLU A 84 37.64 64.93 -8.76
CA GLU A 84 38.98 65.52 -8.74
C GLU A 84 39.84 65.03 -7.55
N ASN A 85 39.21 64.88 -6.39
CA ASN A 85 39.85 64.49 -5.12
C ASN A 85 39.24 63.23 -4.48
N THR A 86 38.58 62.39 -5.29
CA THR A 86 37.97 61.17 -4.76
C THR A 86 39.02 60.15 -4.33
N THR A 87 38.71 59.38 -3.30
CA THR A 87 39.46 58.19 -2.90
C THR A 87 38.64 56.91 -3.10
N VAL A 88 37.42 57.04 -3.66
CA VAL A 88 36.50 55.92 -3.86
C VAL A 88 36.97 55.10 -5.07
N PRO A 89 37.28 53.80 -4.93
CA PRO A 89 37.82 52.99 -6.02
C PRO A 89 36.98 53.03 -7.31
N ALA A 90 35.65 52.92 -7.19
CA ALA A 90 34.77 52.95 -8.36
C ALA A 90 34.86 54.28 -9.14
N GLU A 91 34.93 55.42 -8.44
CA GLU A 91 35.03 56.73 -9.07
C GLU A 91 36.43 56.96 -9.68
N LEU A 92 37.48 56.46 -9.02
CA LEU A 92 38.85 56.49 -9.55
C LEU A 92 38.99 55.65 -10.83
N GLU A 93 38.35 54.48 -10.85
CA GLU A 93 38.32 53.60 -12.03
C GLU A 93 37.55 54.25 -13.17
N GLU A 94 36.37 54.82 -12.91
CA GLU A 94 35.57 55.51 -13.92
C GLU A 94 36.32 56.71 -14.52
N ARG A 95 37.03 57.48 -13.68
CA ARG A 95 37.88 58.58 -14.11
C ARG A 95 39.03 58.10 -15.01
N TYR A 96 39.73 57.04 -14.60
CA TYR A 96 40.80 56.43 -15.40
C TYR A 96 40.28 55.93 -16.75
N ASP A 97 39.19 55.15 -16.76
CA ASP A 97 38.61 54.60 -17.98
C ASP A 97 38.16 55.71 -18.93
N THR A 98 37.59 56.80 -18.39
CA THR A 98 37.20 57.98 -19.18
C THR A 98 38.42 58.63 -19.84
N TYR A 99 39.52 58.88 -19.11
CA TYR A 99 40.74 59.38 -19.72
C TYR A 99 41.33 58.40 -20.75
N TYR A 100 41.33 57.11 -20.45
CA TYR A 100 41.86 56.08 -21.35
C TYR A 100 41.15 56.13 -22.71
N TYR A 101 39.81 56.14 -22.68
CA TYR A 101 39.02 56.19 -23.90
C TYR A 101 39.10 57.54 -24.60
N LEU A 102 39.22 58.66 -23.88
CA LEU A 102 39.45 59.96 -24.50
C LEU A 102 40.80 60.02 -25.24
N VAL A 103 41.89 59.51 -24.65
CA VAL A 103 43.19 59.40 -25.32
C VAL A 103 43.06 58.59 -26.61
N LYS A 104 42.39 57.43 -26.56
CA LYS A 104 42.15 56.58 -27.74
C LYS A 104 41.28 57.26 -28.80
N PHE A 105 40.21 57.94 -28.36
CA PHE A 105 39.33 58.72 -29.21
C PHE A 105 40.11 59.79 -29.96
N TYR A 106 40.88 60.63 -29.26
CA TYR A 106 41.66 61.71 -29.89
C TYR A 106 42.81 61.19 -30.77
N ASP A 107 43.46 60.09 -30.39
CA ASP A 107 44.44 59.39 -31.25
C ASP A 107 43.80 58.91 -32.57
N ASN A 108 42.60 58.33 -32.49
CA ASN A 108 41.82 57.96 -33.68
C ASN A 108 41.44 59.17 -34.52
N LEU A 109 41.01 60.28 -33.90
CA LEU A 109 40.71 61.53 -34.61
C LEU A 109 41.93 62.04 -35.39
N GLY A 110 43.10 62.06 -34.76
CA GLY A 110 44.36 62.47 -35.39
C GLY A 110 44.73 61.60 -36.60
N LYS A 111 44.43 60.30 -36.54
CA LYS A 111 44.67 59.34 -37.63
C LYS A 111 43.69 59.46 -38.80
N MET A 112 42.42 59.79 -38.52
CA MET A 112 41.36 59.67 -39.51
C MET A 112 41.36 60.74 -40.61
N ARG A 113 42.04 61.89 -40.45
CA ARG A 113 42.15 62.99 -41.47
C ARG A 113 40.84 63.32 -42.22
N MET A 114 39.68 63.01 -41.64
CA MET A 114 38.37 63.11 -42.25
C MET A 114 37.43 63.86 -41.34
N PRO A 115 36.50 64.66 -41.84
CA PRO A 115 35.92 65.70 -41.01
C PRO A 115 34.42 65.49 -40.74
N LEU A 116 33.85 66.11 -39.68
CA LEU A 116 32.59 65.63 -39.06
C LEU A 116 31.60 66.71 -38.55
N VAL A 117 31.04 67.56 -39.44
CA VAL A 117 29.68 68.15 -39.26
C VAL A 117 29.02 68.33 -40.63
N ALA A 118 27.73 67.98 -40.71
CA ALA A 118 26.86 68.31 -41.83
C ALA A 118 26.25 69.70 -41.62
N ASP A 119 26.87 70.74 -42.19
CA ASP A 119 26.18 72.01 -42.34
C ASP A 119 25.51 72.09 -43.73
N LYS A 120 24.28 72.61 -43.75
CA LYS A 120 23.39 72.58 -44.92
C LYS A 120 24.03 73.32 -46.11
N ARG A 121 24.04 72.67 -47.27
CA ARG A 121 24.31 73.32 -48.56
C ARG A 121 23.19 74.30 -48.93
N LEU A 122 23.55 75.57 -49.08
CA LEU A 122 22.89 76.50 -50.02
C LEU A 122 23.31 76.14 -51.46
N PHE A 123 22.39 76.14 -52.43
CA PHE A 123 22.65 76.19 -53.89
C PHE A 123 23.93 75.48 -54.42
N GLY A 124 24.01 74.15 -54.30
CA GLY A 124 24.57 73.31 -55.39
C GLY A 124 26.03 72.83 -55.38
N LEU A 125 26.97 73.35 -54.59
CA LEU A 125 28.39 72.87 -54.61
C LEU A 125 29.00 72.79 -53.18
N ILE A 126 29.42 71.60 -52.70
CA ILE A 126 30.06 71.39 -51.35
C ILE A 126 31.54 71.45 -51.66
N LYS A 127 32.26 72.14 -50.79
CA LYS A 127 33.66 71.84 -50.52
C LYS A 127 33.77 71.31 -49.10
N GLY A 128 34.07 70.02 -48.99
CA GLY A 128 34.74 69.40 -47.84
C GLY A 128 34.00 69.43 -46.51
N TRP A 129 34.50 68.65 -45.56
CA TRP A 129 34.05 68.68 -44.19
C TRP A 129 35.17 69.35 -43.33
N THR A 130 34.90 69.87 -42.12
CA THR A 130 35.97 70.24 -41.12
C THR A 130 35.59 69.80 -39.69
N TRP A 131 36.56 69.48 -38.82
CA TRP A 131 36.35 69.22 -37.38
C TRP A 131 36.24 70.54 -36.61
N SER A 132 35.27 70.67 -35.69
CA SER A 132 35.16 71.83 -34.79
C SER A 132 35.81 71.59 -33.43
N THR A 133 35.89 70.34 -32.95
CA THR A 133 36.50 70.01 -31.65
C THR A 133 38.03 70.05 -31.75
N PRO A 134 38.73 70.83 -30.91
CA PRO A 134 40.18 70.80 -30.86
C PRO A 134 40.68 69.42 -30.43
N ILE A 135 41.76 68.93 -31.06
CA ILE A 135 42.43 67.70 -30.60
C ILE A 135 43.11 68.02 -29.27
N LEU A 136 42.69 67.33 -28.21
CA LEU A 136 43.26 67.45 -26.88
C LEU A 136 44.15 66.23 -26.60
N ASP A 137 45.24 66.45 -25.86
CA ASP A 137 46.12 65.38 -25.38
C ASP A 137 45.90 65.19 -23.88
N PHE A 138 45.34 64.04 -23.50
CA PHE A 138 45.07 63.65 -22.12
C PHE A 138 46.09 62.62 -21.59
N THR A 139 47.22 62.43 -22.27
CA THR A 139 48.18 61.38 -21.91
C THR A 139 48.76 61.59 -20.52
N LYS A 140 48.97 62.85 -20.12
CA LYS A 140 49.47 63.19 -18.78
C LYS A 140 48.42 62.90 -17.71
N GLU A 141 47.20 63.36 -17.93
CA GLU A 141 46.06 63.19 -17.03
C GLU A 141 45.66 61.72 -16.87
N LEU A 142 45.79 60.93 -17.94
CA LEU A 142 45.61 59.48 -17.90
C LEU A 142 46.61 58.83 -16.95
N GLU A 143 47.90 59.19 -17.05
CA GLU A 143 48.93 58.64 -16.17
C GLU A 143 48.74 59.08 -14.71
N GLU A 144 48.38 60.35 -14.48
CA GLU A 144 48.03 60.86 -13.15
C GLU A 144 46.82 60.11 -12.57
N SER A 145 45.78 59.89 -13.38
CA SER A 145 44.59 59.14 -12.97
C SER A 145 44.86 57.66 -12.74
N ARG A 146 45.77 57.05 -13.53
CA ARG A 146 46.22 55.65 -13.34
C ARG A 146 46.89 55.50 -11.98
N MET A 147 47.80 56.42 -11.66
CA MET A 147 48.50 56.43 -10.37
C MET A 147 47.55 56.65 -9.20
N ALA A 148 46.58 57.58 -9.34
CA ALA A 148 45.55 57.80 -8.33
C ALA A 148 44.66 56.56 -8.11
N ALA A 149 44.21 55.91 -9.19
CA ALA A 149 43.44 54.67 -9.11
C ALA A 149 44.25 53.54 -8.46
N ARG A 150 45.50 53.34 -8.89
CA ARG A 150 46.42 52.38 -8.29
C ARG A 150 46.53 52.54 -6.78
N GLU A 151 46.85 53.74 -6.29
CA GLU A 151 46.99 53.98 -4.85
C GLU A 151 45.65 53.88 -4.10
N GLY A 152 44.54 54.34 -4.69
CA GLY A 152 43.22 54.24 -4.07
C GLY A 152 42.73 52.79 -3.93
N PHE A 153 42.94 51.95 -4.93
CA PHE A 153 42.62 50.52 -4.85
C PHE A 153 43.53 49.76 -3.89
N LEU A 154 44.83 50.11 -3.83
CA LEU A 154 45.76 49.58 -2.83
C LEU A 154 45.29 49.91 -1.41
N ALA A 155 45.00 51.19 -1.14
CA ALA A 155 44.55 51.64 0.18
C ALA A 155 43.21 51.01 0.59
N ALA A 156 42.23 50.98 -0.31
CA ALA A 156 40.94 50.33 -0.02
C ALA A 156 41.10 48.82 0.18
N GLY A 157 41.94 48.16 -0.63
CA GLY A 157 42.25 46.74 -0.46
C GLY A 157 42.85 46.44 0.90
N GLU A 158 43.83 47.23 1.34
CA GLU A 158 44.46 47.12 2.67
C GLU A 158 43.44 47.34 3.80
N GLU A 159 42.58 48.36 3.70
CA GLU A 159 41.49 48.59 4.67
C GLU A 159 40.53 47.37 4.73
N HIS A 160 40.21 46.77 3.59
CA HIS A 160 39.39 45.56 3.53
C HIS A 160 40.09 44.35 4.17
N ILE A 161 41.42 44.23 4.04
CA ILE A 161 42.21 43.21 4.75
C ILE A 161 42.10 43.41 6.27
N GLU A 162 42.30 44.64 6.75
CA GLU A 162 42.21 44.99 8.17
C GLU A 162 40.82 44.72 8.76
N ALA A 163 39.77 45.00 7.98
CA ALA A 163 38.38 44.71 8.31
C ALA A 163 38.01 43.21 8.23
N GLY A 164 38.93 42.33 7.83
CA GLY A 164 38.68 40.90 7.67
C GLY A 164 37.83 40.54 6.46
N LYS A 165 37.63 41.46 5.52
CA LYS A 165 36.86 41.25 4.27
C LYS A 165 37.78 40.71 3.16
N ILE A 166 38.39 39.55 3.40
CA ILE A 166 39.49 38.99 2.59
C ILE A 166 39.11 38.84 1.11
N SER A 167 37.91 38.32 0.82
CA SER A 167 37.43 38.16 -0.56
C SER A 167 37.27 39.50 -1.30
N ALA A 168 36.74 40.52 -0.64
CA ALA A 168 36.58 41.86 -1.23
C ALA A 168 37.94 42.54 -1.45
N ALA A 169 38.86 42.40 -0.49
CA ALA A 169 40.23 42.88 -0.63
C ALA A 169 40.93 42.23 -1.84
N HIS A 170 40.80 40.91 -2.00
CA HIS A 170 41.38 40.19 -3.13
C HIS A 170 40.92 40.75 -4.48
N GLN A 171 39.62 41.05 -4.62
CA GLN A 171 39.07 41.60 -5.86
C GLN A 171 39.64 42.99 -6.18
N LEU A 172 39.71 43.89 -5.19
CA LEU A 172 40.28 45.23 -5.36
C LEU A 172 41.77 45.16 -5.72
N LEU A 173 42.53 44.36 -4.98
CA LEU A 173 43.98 44.25 -5.16
C LEU A 173 44.37 43.51 -6.44
N LEU A 174 43.49 42.63 -6.96
CA LEU A 174 43.69 42.04 -8.27
C LEU A 174 43.61 43.09 -9.39
N GLN A 175 42.69 44.07 -9.28
CA GLN A 175 42.58 45.17 -10.25
C GLN A 175 43.84 46.03 -10.30
N VAL A 176 44.50 46.25 -9.16
CA VAL A 176 45.81 46.93 -9.12
C VAL A 176 46.79 46.23 -10.06
N ILE A 177 46.91 44.91 -9.95
CA ILE A 177 47.86 44.11 -10.74
C ILE A 177 47.46 44.00 -12.20
N THR A 178 46.18 43.80 -12.50
CA THR A 178 45.72 43.46 -13.86
C THR A 178 45.33 44.66 -14.71
N LYS A 179 44.94 45.78 -14.10
CA LYS A 179 44.40 46.95 -14.80
C LYS A 179 45.26 48.20 -14.65
N PHE A 180 45.73 48.49 -13.44
CA PHE A 180 46.41 49.77 -13.17
C PHE A 180 47.93 49.68 -13.23
N ALA A 181 48.54 48.55 -12.88
CA ALA A 181 49.98 48.36 -12.98
C ALA A 181 50.43 48.03 -14.41
N GLN A 182 51.57 48.57 -14.83
CA GLN A 182 52.14 48.25 -16.15
C GLN A 182 52.69 46.81 -16.16
N GLU A 183 52.26 46.00 -17.13
CA GLU A 183 52.64 44.59 -17.21
C GLU A 183 54.16 44.41 -17.33
N GLY A 184 54.73 43.57 -16.46
CA GLY A 184 56.17 43.30 -16.42
C GLY A 184 57.02 44.46 -15.89
N SER A 185 56.40 45.52 -15.39
CA SER A 185 57.11 46.64 -14.78
C SER A 185 57.57 46.32 -13.35
N LYS A 186 58.59 47.06 -12.90
CA LYS A 186 59.04 47.07 -11.51
C LYS A 186 57.91 47.49 -10.54
N GLU A 187 57.02 48.37 -10.99
CA GLU A 187 55.85 48.82 -10.23
C GLU A 187 54.89 47.66 -9.93
N GLN A 188 54.59 46.82 -10.93
CA GLN A 188 53.74 45.65 -10.76
C GLN A 188 54.37 44.60 -9.81
N GLU A 189 55.70 44.45 -9.86
CA GLU A 189 56.44 43.58 -8.93
C GLU A 189 56.38 44.12 -7.48
N GLU A 190 56.58 45.43 -7.31
CA GLU A 190 56.48 46.11 -6.01
C GLU A 190 55.05 46.02 -5.42
N ASP A 191 54.02 46.22 -6.24
CA ASP A 191 52.62 46.08 -5.82
C ASP A 191 52.27 44.66 -5.42
N ARG A 192 52.71 43.67 -6.21
CA ARG A 192 52.51 42.26 -5.89
C ARG A 192 53.16 41.92 -4.56
N ALA A 193 54.40 42.36 -4.34
CA ALA A 193 55.11 42.16 -3.08
C ALA A 193 54.38 42.84 -1.90
N ARG A 194 53.90 44.06 -2.07
CA ARG A 194 53.11 44.80 -1.06
C ARG A 194 51.81 44.07 -0.71
N ILE A 195 51.07 43.61 -1.70
CA ILE A 195 49.82 42.86 -1.53
C ILE A 195 50.07 41.54 -0.78
N ILE A 196 51.09 40.79 -1.19
CA ILE A 196 51.49 39.54 -0.52
C ILE A 196 51.83 39.83 0.94
N GLU A 197 52.63 40.87 1.21
CA GLU A 197 53.00 41.25 2.57
C GLU A 197 51.78 41.60 3.42
N ALA A 198 50.81 42.36 2.89
CA ALA A 198 49.59 42.72 3.61
C ALA A 198 48.77 41.47 4.03
N PHE A 199 48.57 40.52 3.12
CA PHE A 199 47.87 39.27 3.44
C PHE A 199 48.66 38.36 4.38
N VAL A 200 49.98 38.28 4.23
CA VAL A 200 50.86 37.51 5.13
C VAL A 200 50.85 38.11 6.53
N ALA A 201 50.93 39.45 6.65
CA ALA A 201 50.87 40.16 7.91
C ALA A 201 49.51 39.97 8.59
N ARG A 202 48.40 39.99 7.83
CA ARG A 202 47.07 39.69 8.35
C ARG A 202 46.95 38.25 8.86
N GLY A 203 47.44 37.27 8.11
CA GLY A 203 47.48 35.88 8.58
C GLY A 203 48.32 35.71 9.85
N ALA A 204 49.43 36.47 9.94
CA ALA A 204 50.32 36.46 11.10
C ALA A 204 49.72 37.17 12.32
N HIS A 205 48.83 38.15 12.12
CA HIS A 205 48.14 38.88 13.20
C HIS A 205 47.45 37.93 14.20
N PHE A 206 46.88 36.83 13.71
CA PHE A 206 46.21 35.83 14.53
C PHE A 206 47.15 34.80 15.17
N HIS A 207 48.45 35.11 15.32
CA HIS A 207 49.42 34.25 16.00
C HIS A 207 48.95 33.90 17.42
N GLY A 208 48.97 32.60 17.75
CA GLY A 208 48.50 32.11 19.06
C GLY A 208 46.98 32.09 19.27
N SER A 209 46.16 32.56 18.33
CA SER A 209 44.70 32.50 18.45
C SER A 209 44.21 31.06 18.62
N GLN A 210 43.23 30.89 19.50
CA GLN A 210 42.49 29.65 19.73
C GLN A 210 41.04 29.76 19.24
N ASN A 211 40.67 30.89 18.62
CA ASN A 211 39.33 31.11 18.09
C ASN A 211 39.24 30.50 16.67
N PRO A 212 38.32 29.54 16.42
CA PRO A 212 38.18 28.92 15.10
C PRO A 212 37.95 29.93 13.97
N GLU A 213 37.17 30.99 14.19
CA GLU A 213 36.83 31.97 13.16
C GLU A 213 38.06 32.81 12.76
N GLU A 214 38.86 33.23 13.74
CA GLU A 214 40.11 33.96 13.50
C GLU A 214 41.15 33.09 12.76
N LEU A 215 41.25 31.82 13.13
CA LEU A 215 42.13 30.87 12.44
C LEU A 215 41.70 30.63 10.99
N LEU A 216 40.39 30.55 10.72
CA LEU A 216 39.86 30.46 9.36
C LEU A 216 40.19 31.70 8.54
N GLN A 217 39.99 32.90 9.09
CA GLN A 217 40.39 34.15 8.42
C GLN A 217 41.89 34.21 8.14
N ALA A 218 42.73 33.69 9.06
CA ALA A 218 44.16 33.61 8.85
C ALA A 218 44.52 32.66 7.70
N ILE A 219 43.90 31.48 7.65
CA ILE A 219 44.07 30.51 6.54
C ILE A 219 43.67 31.15 5.22
N GLU A 220 42.50 31.78 5.15
CA GLU A 220 42.00 32.46 3.94
C GLU A 220 42.96 33.56 3.48
N SER A 221 43.49 34.36 4.40
CA SER A 221 44.46 35.41 4.10
C SER A 221 45.73 34.84 3.46
N TYR A 222 46.29 33.77 4.03
CA TYR A 222 47.46 33.10 3.44
C TYR A 222 47.15 32.44 2.09
N GLU A 223 45.96 31.86 1.92
CA GLU A 223 45.55 31.30 0.63
C GLU A 223 45.46 32.36 -0.47
N VAL A 224 44.97 33.56 -0.14
CA VAL A 224 44.97 34.67 -1.10
C VAL A 224 46.39 35.13 -1.43
N ALA A 225 47.29 35.26 -0.45
CA ALA A 225 48.70 35.55 -0.71
C ALA A 225 49.32 34.54 -1.70
N LEU A 226 49.03 33.25 -1.53
CA LEU A 226 49.50 32.18 -2.40
C LEU A 226 48.89 32.21 -3.82
N ARG A 227 47.78 32.91 -4.05
CA ARG A 227 47.25 33.15 -5.41
C ARG A 227 48.05 34.22 -6.15
N PHE A 228 48.62 35.19 -5.42
CA PHE A 228 49.52 36.19 -5.99
C PHE A 228 50.94 35.64 -6.18
N ASP A 229 51.41 34.75 -5.30
CA ASP A 229 52.65 33.99 -5.51
C ASP A 229 52.57 32.62 -4.85
N SER A 230 52.48 31.56 -5.64
CA SER A 230 52.42 30.19 -5.14
C SER A 230 53.72 29.71 -4.51
N GLY A 231 54.84 30.41 -4.75
CA GLY A 231 56.15 30.15 -4.17
C GLY A 231 56.41 30.85 -2.83
N GLU A 232 55.51 31.71 -2.35
CA GLU A 232 55.71 32.46 -1.10
C GLU A 232 55.71 31.52 0.12
N GLN A 233 56.92 31.20 0.57
CA GLN A 233 57.17 30.23 1.63
C GLN A 233 56.52 30.64 2.95
N ARG A 234 56.52 31.93 3.32
CA ARG A 234 55.92 32.40 4.58
C ARG A 234 54.42 32.19 4.60
N ALA A 235 53.75 32.38 3.46
CA ALA A 235 52.32 32.15 3.33
C ALA A 235 51.99 30.65 3.37
N SER A 236 52.77 29.82 2.67
CA SER A 236 52.61 28.36 2.68
C SER A 236 52.78 27.77 4.10
N GLU A 237 53.88 28.11 4.78
CA GLU A 237 54.15 27.67 6.16
C GLU A 237 53.17 28.29 7.17
N GLY A 238 52.76 29.54 6.96
CA GLY A 238 51.75 30.22 7.76
C GLY A 238 50.41 29.50 7.69
N ARG A 239 49.92 29.22 6.47
CA ARG A 239 48.68 28.48 6.22
C ARG A 239 48.70 27.12 6.89
N GLU A 240 49.77 26.34 6.70
CA GLU A 240 49.86 25.00 7.27
C GLU A 240 49.86 25.03 8.80
N ARG A 241 50.64 25.93 9.42
CA ARG A 241 50.61 26.12 10.87
C ARG A 241 49.22 26.47 11.40
N LYS A 242 48.46 27.30 10.68
CA LYS A 242 47.09 27.66 11.07
C LYS A 242 46.09 26.52 10.89
N ARG A 243 46.22 25.73 9.82
CA ARG A 243 45.43 24.50 9.62
C ARG A 243 45.65 23.52 10.77
N LEU A 244 46.90 23.27 11.15
CA LEU A 244 47.24 22.40 12.27
C LEU A 244 46.66 22.94 13.60
N ALA A 245 46.84 24.22 13.88
CA ALA A 245 46.26 24.86 15.08
C ALA A 245 44.71 24.77 15.11
N LEU A 246 44.04 24.99 13.97
CA LEU A 246 42.59 24.86 13.87
C LEU A 246 42.12 23.42 14.08
N SER A 247 42.88 22.45 13.57
CA SER A 247 42.69 21.03 13.88
C SER A 247 42.74 20.77 15.38
N ASP A 248 43.71 21.35 16.09
CA ASP A 248 43.89 21.15 17.53
C ASP A 248 42.78 21.80 18.34
N VAL A 249 42.30 22.98 17.93
CA VAL A 249 41.13 23.64 18.54
C VAL A 249 39.89 22.77 18.38
N TYR A 250 39.61 22.27 17.18
CA TYR A 250 38.46 21.37 16.98
C TYR A 250 38.61 20.05 17.75
N LEU A 251 39.82 19.51 17.86
CA LEU A 251 40.08 18.35 18.71
C LEU A 251 39.72 18.65 20.18
N ALA A 252 40.16 19.80 20.71
CA ALA A 252 39.86 20.21 22.09
C ALA A 252 38.35 20.39 22.32
N MET A 253 37.63 20.98 21.35
CA MET A 253 36.16 21.08 21.40
C MET A 253 35.49 19.71 21.37
N GLY A 254 35.97 18.79 20.52
CA GLY A 254 35.46 17.42 20.45
C GLY A 254 35.65 16.67 21.77
N LEU A 255 36.83 16.77 22.37
CA LEU A 255 37.11 16.18 23.69
C LEU A 255 36.25 16.80 24.80
N ALA A 256 36.00 18.11 24.76
CA ALA A 256 35.14 18.78 25.74
C ALA A 256 33.68 18.30 25.64
N GLU A 257 33.16 18.12 24.43
CA GLU A 257 31.81 17.57 24.21
C GLU A 257 31.71 16.08 24.56
N GLU A 258 32.75 15.29 24.26
CA GLU A 258 32.85 13.88 24.66
C GLU A 258 32.77 13.73 26.19
N ASN A 259 33.50 14.59 26.91
CA ASN A 259 33.55 14.60 28.38
C ASN A 259 32.22 14.98 29.05
N ARG A 260 31.24 15.54 28.32
CA ARG A 260 29.89 15.78 28.87
C ARG A 260 29.15 14.49 29.15
N ASN A 261 29.54 13.38 28.52
CA ASN A 261 28.98 12.04 28.76
C ASN A 261 27.44 12.01 28.55
N THR A 262 26.96 12.69 27.51
CA THR A 262 25.56 12.73 27.09
C THR A 262 25.46 12.40 25.60
N LEU A 263 24.32 11.87 25.16
CA LEU A 263 24.08 11.55 23.75
C LEU A 263 24.34 12.75 22.83
N GLN A 264 23.75 13.91 23.16
CA GLN A 264 23.95 15.15 22.41
C GLN A 264 25.43 15.61 22.39
N GLY A 265 26.14 15.45 23.51
CA GLY A 265 27.57 15.76 23.58
C GLY A 265 28.41 14.84 22.68
N TRP A 266 28.13 13.54 22.66
CA TRP A 266 28.82 12.60 21.79
C TRP A 266 28.57 12.86 20.30
N GLU A 267 27.33 13.16 19.92
CA GLU A 267 27.00 13.54 18.53
C GLU A 267 27.77 14.81 18.09
N ALA A 268 27.81 15.83 18.96
CA ALA A 268 28.58 17.04 18.71
C ALA A 268 30.09 16.76 18.63
N ALA A 269 30.62 15.89 19.50
CA ALA A 269 32.02 15.50 19.53
C ALA A 269 32.47 14.86 18.21
N ILE A 270 31.67 13.96 17.62
CA ILE A 270 31.94 13.37 16.30
C ILE A 270 32.07 14.47 15.24
N GLY A 271 31.17 15.47 15.27
CA GLY A 271 31.22 16.62 14.36
C GLY A 271 32.54 17.38 14.46
N TYR A 272 33.01 17.65 15.68
CA TYR A 272 34.27 18.34 15.92
C TYR A 272 35.51 17.49 15.55
N PHE A 273 35.52 16.18 15.83
CA PHE A 273 36.61 15.32 15.40
C PHE A 273 36.71 15.24 13.87
N LYS A 274 35.59 15.17 13.15
CA LYS A 274 35.59 15.23 11.68
C LYS A 274 36.14 16.54 11.16
N LYS A 275 35.77 17.69 11.75
CA LYS A 275 36.37 18.99 11.41
C LYS A 275 37.87 19.04 11.70
N SER A 276 38.32 18.46 12.81
CA SER A 276 39.76 18.34 13.10
C SER A 276 40.50 17.60 11.98
N LEU A 277 39.94 16.46 11.52
CA LEU A 277 40.50 15.65 10.43
C LEU A 277 40.45 16.33 9.05
N GLU A 278 39.52 17.25 8.82
CA GLU A 278 39.45 18.06 7.60
C GLU A 278 40.69 18.97 7.45
N TYR A 279 41.13 19.57 8.56
CA TYR A 279 42.29 20.46 8.56
C TYR A 279 43.62 19.71 8.72
N ASN A 280 43.62 18.60 9.46
CA ASN A 280 44.75 17.71 9.63
C ASN A 280 44.31 16.23 9.60
N SER A 281 44.39 15.61 8.42
CA SER A 281 44.01 14.21 8.25
C SER A 281 44.89 13.24 9.04
N GLY A 282 46.09 13.67 9.48
CA GLY A 282 47.02 12.91 10.31
C GLY A 282 46.79 13.07 11.82
N ASN A 283 45.75 13.78 12.27
CA ASN A 283 45.46 13.93 13.70
C ASN A 283 44.97 12.61 14.31
N GLN A 284 45.91 11.83 14.87
CA GLN A 284 45.63 10.50 15.42
C GLN A 284 44.56 10.52 16.53
N ALA A 285 44.56 11.54 17.41
CA ALA A 285 43.58 11.64 18.48
C ALA A 285 42.15 11.82 17.96
N ALA A 286 41.97 12.60 16.89
CA ALA A 286 40.69 12.74 16.21
C ALA A 286 40.30 11.48 15.42
N GLN A 287 41.28 10.82 14.77
CA GLN A 287 41.05 9.54 14.07
C GLN A 287 40.55 8.45 15.01
N GLU A 288 41.11 8.38 16.23
CA GLU A 288 40.68 7.46 17.27
C GLU A 288 39.38 7.91 17.96
N GLY A 289 39.13 9.23 18.02
CA GLY A 289 37.95 9.82 18.63
C GLY A 289 36.64 9.47 17.91
N VAL A 290 36.63 9.53 16.58
CA VAL A 290 35.42 9.22 15.78
C VAL A 290 34.87 7.80 16.08
N PRO A 291 35.62 6.70 15.90
CA PRO A 291 35.11 5.36 16.16
C PRO A 291 34.80 5.14 17.64
N ARG A 292 35.61 5.67 18.57
CA ARG A 292 35.37 5.56 20.01
C ARG A 292 34.03 6.17 20.42
N VAL A 293 33.75 7.40 20.00
CA VAL A 293 32.49 8.08 20.35
C VAL A 293 31.30 7.46 19.61
N THR A 294 31.49 6.99 18.37
CA THR A 294 30.49 6.19 17.66
C THR A 294 30.09 4.95 18.46
N GLU A 295 31.06 4.27 19.07
CA GLU A 295 30.80 3.12 19.95
C GLU A 295 30.03 3.51 21.22
N LEU A 296 30.33 4.66 21.84
CA LEU A 296 29.60 5.17 23.01
C LEU A 296 28.12 5.43 22.70
N ILE A 297 27.83 6.03 21.53
CA ILE A 297 26.46 6.28 21.10
C ILE A 297 25.71 4.96 20.84
N ALA A 298 26.34 4.03 20.13
CA ALA A 298 25.77 2.70 19.90
C ALA A 298 25.52 1.95 21.23
N ASP A 299 26.47 2.01 22.18
CA ASP A 299 26.32 1.42 23.52
C ASP A 299 25.16 2.05 24.30
N HIS A 300 25.00 3.37 24.25
CA HIS A 300 23.90 4.05 24.93
C HIS A 300 22.53 3.53 24.48
N HIS A 301 22.29 3.50 23.16
CA HIS A 301 21.05 2.99 22.60
C HIS A 301 20.88 1.49 22.87
N TYR A 302 21.96 0.72 22.80
CA TYR A 302 21.96 -0.70 23.17
C TYR A 302 21.53 -0.91 24.64
N GLN A 303 22.11 -0.16 25.59
CA GLN A 303 21.74 -0.25 27.01
C GLN A 303 20.29 0.17 27.25
N GLN A 304 19.80 1.18 26.53
CA GLN A 304 18.38 1.56 26.55
C GLN A 304 17.50 0.40 26.08
N GLY A 305 17.84 -0.24 24.95
CA GLY A 305 17.16 -1.43 24.43
C GLY A 305 17.17 -2.58 25.43
N VAL A 306 18.30 -2.84 26.09
CA VAL A 306 18.41 -3.87 27.15
C VAL A 306 17.48 -3.57 28.32
N ARG A 307 17.43 -2.32 28.81
CA ARG A 307 16.53 -1.93 29.91
C ARG A 307 15.06 -2.15 29.57
N LEU A 308 14.68 -1.81 28.34
CA LEU A 308 13.31 -1.97 27.82
C LEU A 308 12.96 -3.44 27.55
N SER A 309 13.96 -4.27 27.20
CA SER A 309 13.76 -5.70 26.92
C SER A 309 13.39 -6.55 28.14
N ASN A 310 13.48 -6.01 29.35
CA ASN A 310 13.13 -6.73 30.59
C ASN A 310 11.61 -6.85 30.82
N ARG A 311 10.78 -6.26 29.96
CA ARG A 311 9.31 -6.21 30.13
C ARG A 311 8.59 -6.57 28.83
N LEU A 312 8.73 -7.83 28.41
CA LEU A 312 8.18 -8.34 27.15
C LEU A 312 6.65 -8.44 27.09
N ASN A 313 5.94 -8.10 28.17
CA ASN A 313 4.48 -8.14 28.22
C ASN A 313 3.83 -6.78 27.93
N ASP A 314 4.62 -5.70 27.86
CA ASP A 314 4.14 -4.36 27.53
C ASP A 314 4.53 -4.02 26.08
N ARG A 315 3.52 -4.01 25.21
CA ARG A 315 3.68 -3.71 23.78
C ARG A 315 4.43 -2.41 23.52
N ASN A 316 4.15 -1.36 24.30
CA ASN A 316 4.80 -0.06 24.09
C ASN A 316 6.29 -0.10 24.44
N GLN A 317 6.65 -0.86 25.48
CA GLN A 317 8.05 -1.01 25.88
C GLN A 317 8.83 -1.90 24.91
N VAL A 318 8.19 -2.94 24.37
CA VAL A 318 8.76 -3.77 23.29
C VAL A 318 9.08 -2.90 22.07
N GLU A 319 8.14 -2.07 21.61
CA GLU A 319 8.35 -1.17 20.46
C GLU A 319 9.48 -0.15 20.72
N GLN A 320 9.51 0.47 21.91
CA GLN A 320 10.61 1.36 22.29
C GLN A 320 11.96 0.62 22.33
N GLY A 321 11.98 -0.63 22.78
CA GLY A 321 13.17 -1.47 22.81
C GLY A 321 13.66 -1.82 21.40
N ILE A 322 12.76 -2.13 20.47
CA ILE A 322 13.08 -2.36 19.05
C ILE A 322 13.71 -1.08 18.48
N ALA A 323 13.08 0.07 18.66
CA ALA A 323 13.60 1.36 18.17
C ALA A 323 14.98 1.69 18.75
N ALA A 324 15.22 1.39 20.03
CA ALA A 324 16.53 1.59 20.64
C ALA A 324 17.61 0.68 20.03
N PHE A 325 17.31 -0.59 19.76
CA PHE A 325 18.27 -1.45 19.05
C PHE A 325 18.47 -1.04 17.58
N ASP A 326 17.42 -0.56 16.90
CA ASP A 326 17.54 0.00 15.54
C ASP A 326 18.49 1.19 15.50
N GLN A 327 18.38 2.12 16.45
CA GLN A 327 19.31 3.25 16.59
C GLN A 327 20.75 2.77 16.84
N ALA A 328 20.97 1.79 17.73
CA ALA A 328 22.32 1.25 17.94
C ALA A 328 22.93 0.66 16.64
N LEU A 329 22.10 -0.01 15.83
CA LEU A 329 22.51 -0.63 14.56
C LEU A 329 22.71 0.38 13.42
N GLU A 330 22.06 1.55 13.48
CA GLU A 330 22.28 2.66 12.56
C GLU A 330 23.70 3.24 12.70
N TRP A 331 24.18 3.35 13.95
CA TRP A 331 25.53 3.82 14.25
C TRP A 331 26.60 2.76 13.96
N ILE A 332 26.38 1.50 14.35
CA ILE A 332 27.30 0.39 14.09
C ILE A 332 26.51 -0.84 13.63
N PRO A 333 26.57 -1.20 12.33
CA PRO A 333 25.97 -2.43 11.84
C PRO A 333 26.55 -3.66 12.55
N GLY A 334 25.68 -4.51 13.10
CA GLY A 334 26.11 -5.69 13.85
C GLY A 334 26.69 -5.38 15.23
N PHE A 335 26.31 -4.26 15.85
CA PHE A 335 26.75 -3.90 17.20
C PHE A 335 26.37 -4.98 18.22
N ARG A 336 27.37 -5.75 18.68
CA ARG A 336 27.22 -6.82 19.68
C ARG A 336 26.10 -7.79 19.30
N ASP A 337 25.24 -8.16 20.26
CA ASP A 337 24.06 -9.00 20.06
C ASP A 337 22.77 -8.19 19.80
N ALA A 338 22.88 -6.89 19.45
CA ALA A 338 21.71 -6.05 19.16
C ALA A 338 20.77 -6.64 18.08
N PRO A 339 21.24 -7.21 16.95
CA PRO A 339 20.35 -7.81 15.95
C PRO A 339 19.50 -8.95 16.53
N LEU A 340 20.12 -9.79 17.37
CA LEU A 340 19.45 -10.90 18.04
C LEU A 340 18.41 -10.40 19.03
N ARG A 341 18.78 -9.45 19.90
CA ARG A 341 17.87 -8.90 20.92
C ARG A 341 16.69 -8.16 20.30
N ARG A 342 16.95 -7.36 19.26
CA ARG A 342 15.92 -6.72 18.44
C ARG A 342 14.94 -7.76 17.90
N GLN A 343 15.44 -8.84 17.30
CA GLN A 343 14.60 -9.88 16.73
C GLN A 343 13.75 -10.59 17.81
N ARG A 344 14.28 -10.82 19.01
CA ARG A 344 13.49 -11.34 20.13
C ARG A 344 12.34 -10.41 20.50
N LEU A 345 12.56 -9.10 20.49
CA LEU A 345 11.50 -8.12 20.74
C LEU A 345 10.44 -8.11 19.63
N VAL A 346 10.84 -8.24 18.36
CA VAL A 346 9.91 -8.38 17.24
C VAL A 346 9.01 -9.60 17.44
N VAL A 347 9.59 -10.76 17.75
CA VAL A 347 8.82 -11.98 18.06
C VAL A 347 7.90 -11.76 19.27
N ALA A 348 8.37 -11.11 20.33
CA ALA A 348 7.54 -10.81 21.51
C ALA A 348 6.34 -9.92 21.15
N ARG A 349 6.52 -8.91 20.29
CA ARG A 349 5.43 -8.09 19.77
C ARG A 349 4.39 -8.94 19.02
N GLU A 350 4.85 -9.79 18.10
CA GLU A 350 3.94 -10.67 17.35
C GLU A 350 3.17 -11.61 18.28
N ILE A 351 3.80 -12.14 19.33
CA ILE A 351 3.13 -12.96 20.36
C ILE A 351 2.05 -12.15 21.10
N ILE A 352 2.33 -10.90 21.50
CA ILE A 352 1.35 -10.03 22.18
C ILE A 352 0.16 -9.75 21.27
N ASP A 353 0.41 -9.33 20.03
CA ASP A 353 -0.63 -8.97 19.07
C ASP A 353 -1.50 -10.21 18.76
N LEU A 354 -0.88 -11.36 18.52
CA LEU A 354 -1.59 -12.61 18.26
C LEU A 354 -2.42 -13.09 19.46
N SER A 355 -1.91 -12.94 20.67
CA SER A 355 -2.63 -13.28 21.91
C SER A 355 -3.90 -12.44 22.08
N GLN A 356 -3.83 -11.15 21.75
CA GLN A 356 -4.98 -10.24 21.78
C GLN A 356 -6.03 -10.59 20.71
N GLU A 357 -5.61 -11.10 19.56
CA GLU A 357 -6.51 -11.53 18.47
C GLU A 357 -7.13 -12.91 18.69
N LEU A 358 -6.41 -13.85 19.33
CA LEU A 358 -6.90 -15.20 19.60
C LEU A 358 -8.12 -15.24 20.51
N ALA A 359 -8.16 -14.37 21.54
CA ALA A 359 -9.23 -14.36 22.53
C ALA A 359 -10.63 -14.10 21.94
N PRO A 360 -10.87 -13.04 21.14
CA PRO A 360 -12.17 -12.82 20.51
C PRO A 360 -12.53 -13.93 19.51
N VAL A 361 -11.56 -14.42 18.72
CA VAL A 361 -11.80 -15.51 17.75
C VAL A 361 -12.31 -16.76 18.44
N ARG A 362 -11.71 -17.15 19.56
CA ARG A 362 -12.12 -18.33 20.32
C ARG A 362 -13.54 -18.19 20.89
N ASN A 363 -13.88 -16.99 21.35
CA ASN A 363 -15.23 -16.70 21.86
C ASN A 363 -16.28 -16.77 20.75
N ASP A 364 -15.99 -16.18 19.59
CA ASP A 364 -16.91 -16.18 18.45
C ASP A 364 -17.04 -17.58 17.84
N PHE A 365 -15.92 -18.32 17.74
CA PHE A 365 -15.92 -19.72 17.31
C PHE A 365 -16.82 -20.59 18.21
N SER A 366 -16.75 -20.41 19.53
CA SER A 366 -17.58 -21.19 20.48
C SER A 366 -19.07 -20.92 20.30
N LYS A 367 -19.47 -19.69 19.94
CA LYS A 367 -20.87 -19.36 19.62
C LYS A 367 -21.31 -20.05 18.34
N VAL A 368 -20.48 -20.00 17.30
CA VAL A 368 -20.77 -20.63 16.01
C VAL A 368 -20.80 -22.16 16.11
N GLU A 369 -19.97 -22.77 16.95
CA GLU A 369 -19.99 -24.21 17.20
C GLU A 369 -21.35 -24.66 17.77
N ALA A 370 -21.86 -23.92 18.75
CA ALA A 370 -23.19 -24.18 19.32
C ALA A 370 -24.31 -24.01 18.27
N GLN A 371 -24.16 -23.01 17.39
CA GLN A 371 -25.07 -22.73 16.29
C GLN A 371 -25.09 -23.83 15.22
N VAL A 372 -23.92 -24.31 14.78
CA VAL A 372 -23.79 -25.45 13.84
C VAL A 372 -24.31 -26.73 14.46
N THR A 373 -24.07 -26.96 15.74
CA THR A 373 -24.65 -28.10 16.47
C THR A 373 -26.19 -28.04 16.49
N SER A 374 -26.76 -26.84 16.63
CA SER A 374 -28.21 -26.63 16.52
C SER A 374 -28.73 -26.85 15.10
N LEU A 375 -27.96 -26.42 14.10
CA LEU A 375 -28.27 -26.64 12.69
C LEU A 375 -28.26 -28.14 12.35
N SER A 376 -27.22 -28.87 12.72
CA SER A 376 -27.14 -30.34 12.54
C SER A 376 -28.35 -31.05 13.15
N ARG A 377 -28.78 -30.66 14.36
CA ARG A 377 -30.02 -31.19 14.97
C ARG A 377 -31.28 -30.87 14.15
N SER A 378 -31.34 -29.73 13.48
CA SER A 378 -32.48 -29.34 12.65
C SER A 378 -32.46 -30.06 11.30
N VAL A 379 -31.30 -30.19 10.67
CA VAL A 379 -31.09 -31.00 9.46
C VAL A 379 -31.43 -32.47 9.72
N ASN A 380 -30.99 -33.05 10.84
CA ASN A 380 -31.32 -34.42 11.21
C ASN A 380 -32.83 -34.65 11.39
N ARG A 381 -33.53 -33.69 12.03
CA ARG A 381 -35.00 -33.73 12.15
C ARG A 381 -35.70 -33.62 10.79
N ALA A 382 -35.23 -32.73 9.94
CA ALA A 382 -35.74 -32.54 8.58
C ALA A 382 -35.53 -33.80 7.71
N HIS A 383 -34.32 -34.37 7.73
CA HIS A 383 -33.98 -35.62 7.05
C HIS A 383 -34.88 -36.77 7.51
N GLN A 384 -35.05 -36.91 8.82
CA GLN A 384 -35.97 -37.91 9.40
C GLN A 384 -37.41 -37.68 8.92
N GLY A 385 -37.89 -36.43 8.93
CA GLY A 385 -39.23 -36.09 8.46
C GLY A 385 -39.48 -36.42 7.00
N ILE A 386 -38.54 -36.11 6.09
CA ILE A 386 -38.68 -36.48 4.67
C ILE A 386 -38.60 -38.00 4.48
N THR A 387 -37.75 -38.69 5.24
CA THR A 387 -37.65 -40.15 5.21
C THR A 387 -38.96 -40.79 5.66
N ASP A 388 -39.53 -40.30 6.77
CA ASP A 388 -40.81 -40.77 7.29
C ASP A 388 -41.97 -40.42 6.35
N LEU A 389 -41.93 -39.25 5.70
CA LEU A 389 -42.90 -38.85 4.67
C LEU A 389 -42.85 -39.79 3.47
N ASN A 390 -41.66 -40.16 3.00
CA ASN A 390 -41.49 -41.12 1.91
C ASN A 390 -42.00 -42.52 2.30
N ASN A 391 -41.73 -42.94 3.54
CA ASN A 391 -42.22 -44.21 4.06
C ASN A 391 -43.75 -44.23 4.20
N ILE A 392 -44.36 -43.19 4.77
CA ILE A 392 -45.82 -43.13 4.94
C ILE A 392 -46.54 -43.07 3.60
N VAL A 393 -45.99 -42.38 2.59
CA VAL A 393 -46.51 -42.42 1.22
C VAL A 393 -46.55 -43.85 0.68
N GLY A 394 -45.50 -44.63 0.88
CA GLY A 394 -45.48 -46.05 0.50
C GLY A 394 -46.56 -46.87 1.22
N ARG A 395 -46.78 -46.61 2.51
CA ARG A 395 -47.80 -47.31 3.30
C ARG A 395 -49.22 -46.89 2.94
N VAL A 396 -49.46 -45.61 2.65
CA VAL A 396 -50.76 -45.10 2.18
C VAL A 396 -51.11 -45.72 0.83
N ASN A 397 -50.13 -45.84 -0.08
CA ASN A 397 -50.33 -46.52 -1.37
C ASN A 397 -50.71 -48.01 -1.19
N GLN A 398 -50.01 -48.72 -0.29
CA GLN A 398 -50.36 -50.08 0.07
C GLN A 398 -51.78 -50.19 0.66
N LEU A 399 -52.12 -49.28 1.59
CA LEU A 399 -53.44 -49.21 2.21
C LEU A 399 -54.54 -48.94 1.17
N GLU A 400 -54.28 -48.05 0.22
CA GLU A 400 -55.20 -47.73 -0.88
C GLU A 400 -55.48 -48.96 -1.75
N GLY A 401 -54.44 -49.71 -2.13
CA GLY A 401 -54.58 -50.95 -2.89
C GLY A 401 -55.39 -52.01 -2.15
N GLN A 402 -55.18 -52.14 -0.83
CA GLN A 402 -55.98 -53.02 0.03
C GLN A 402 -57.44 -52.55 0.12
N LEU A 403 -57.68 -51.26 0.36
CA LEU A 403 -59.02 -50.68 0.42
C LEU A 403 -59.78 -50.88 -0.88
N ARG A 404 -59.17 -50.64 -2.04
CA ARG A 404 -59.80 -50.88 -3.35
C ARG A 404 -60.20 -52.33 -3.54
N THR A 405 -59.32 -53.26 -3.16
CA THR A 405 -59.59 -54.70 -3.26
C THR A 405 -60.78 -55.07 -2.39
N VAL A 406 -60.75 -54.65 -1.11
CA VAL A 406 -61.83 -54.95 -0.15
C VAL A 406 -63.15 -54.31 -0.57
N ILE A 407 -63.14 -53.05 -1.01
CA ILE A 407 -64.34 -52.34 -1.51
C ILE A 407 -64.91 -53.05 -2.73
N SER A 408 -64.07 -53.43 -3.72
CA SER A 408 -64.54 -54.12 -4.92
C SER A 408 -65.25 -55.44 -4.60
N VAL A 409 -64.74 -56.21 -3.64
CA VAL A 409 -65.39 -57.48 -3.23
C VAL A 409 -66.64 -57.21 -2.39
N THR A 410 -66.59 -56.21 -1.49
CA THR A 410 -67.72 -55.78 -0.66
C THR A 410 -68.89 -55.28 -1.52
N ASP A 411 -68.62 -54.48 -2.54
CA ASP A 411 -69.62 -53.93 -3.46
C ASP A 411 -70.27 -55.04 -4.30
N ALA A 412 -69.48 -56.01 -4.77
CA ALA A 412 -70.00 -57.19 -5.48
C ALA A 412 -70.94 -58.04 -4.59
N LEU A 413 -70.68 -58.10 -3.27
CA LEU A 413 -71.53 -58.82 -2.31
C LEU A 413 -72.72 -57.98 -1.82
N SER A 414 -72.68 -56.65 -2.00
CA SER A 414 -73.75 -55.73 -1.56
C SER A 414 -75.08 -55.90 -2.32
N VAL A 415 -75.05 -56.58 -3.47
CA VAL A 415 -76.23 -56.90 -4.30
C VAL A 415 -76.86 -58.26 -3.96
N VAL A 416 -76.21 -59.07 -3.12
CA VAL A 416 -76.73 -60.39 -2.72
C VAL A 416 -77.82 -60.21 -1.65
N PRO A 417 -79.05 -60.74 -1.81
CA PRO A 417 -80.21 -60.39 -0.97
C PRO A 417 -80.06 -60.57 0.55
N VAL A 418 -79.32 -61.57 1.01
CA VAL A 418 -79.20 -61.92 2.45
C VAL A 418 -78.03 -61.18 3.12
N VAL A 419 -76.90 -61.04 2.43
CA VAL A 419 -75.69 -60.42 2.99
C VAL A 419 -75.56 -58.93 2.61
N GLY A 420 -76.26 -58.52 1.56
CA GLY A 420 -76.16 -57.20 0.95
C GLY A 420 -76.33 -56.02 1.91
N PRO A 421 -77.33 -56.01 2.83
CA PRO A 421 -77.48 -54.92 3.79
C PRO A 421 -76.25 -54.69 4.68
N VAL A 422 -75.61 -55.76 5.16
CA VAL A 422 -74.41 -55.67 6.00
C VAL A 422 -73.23 -55.15 5.18
N PHE A 423 -73.04 -55.68 3.97
CA PHE A 423 -71.99 -55.20 3.05
C PHE A 423 -72.20 -53.75 2.61
N ARG A 424 -73.44 -53.22 2.51
CA ARG A 424 -73.67 -51.78 2.25
C ARG A 424 -73.22 -50.89 3.40
N VAL A 425 -73.45 -51.30 4.64
CA VAL A 425 -72.97 -50.57 5.83
C VAL A 425 -71.44 -50.61 5.89
N THR A 426 -70.84 -51.77 5.66
CA THR A 426 -69.38 -51.94 5.60
C THR A 426 -68.77 -51.13 4.45
N SER A 427 -69.38 -51.13 3.26
CA SER A 427 -68.96 -50.33 2.10
C SER A 427 -69.01 -48.83 2.41
N THR A 428 -70.06 -48.35 3.10
CA THR A 428 -70.15 -46.95 3.53
C THR A 428 -69.03 -46.59 4.52
N SER A 429 -68.73 -47.46 5.49
CA SER A 429 -67.64 -47.24 6.45
C SER A 429 -66.25 -47.30 5.79
N LEU A 430 -66.08 -48.17 4.79
CA LEU A 430 -64.86 -48.26 3.97
C LEU A 430 -64.68 -46.99 3.13
N GLY A 431 -65.77 -46.49 2.52
CA GLY A 431 -65.77 -45.25 1.72
C GLY A 431 -65.29 -44.04 2.51
N ALA A 432 -65.76 -43.89 3.76
CA ALA A 432 -65.36 -42.78 4.64
C ALA A 432 -63.85 -42.73 4.95
N VAL A 433 -63.15 -43.87 4.91
CA VAL A 433 -61.69 -43.95 5.09
C VAL A 433 -60.96 -43.94 3.75
N HIS A 434 -61.57 -44.52 2.71
CA HIS A 434 -61.00 -44.61 1.37
C HIS A 434 -60.87 -43.26 0.68
N ASP A 435 -61.84 -42.35 0.82
CA ASP A 435 -61.79 -41.07 0.10
C ASP A 435 -60.58 -40.19 0.53
N PRO A 436 -60.31 -39.98 1.83
CA PRO A 436 -59.09 -39.29 2.26
C PRO A 436 -57.80 -40.01 1.86
N VAL A 437 -57.75 -41.35 2.02
CA VAL A 437 -56.58 -42.17 1.64
C VAL A 437 -56.28 -42.09 0.15
N ARG A 438 -57.32 -42.13 -0.69
CA ARG A 438 -57.21 -42.02 -2.15
C ARG A 438 -56.75 -40.63 -2.59
N SER A 439 -57.19 -39.57 -1.91
CA SER A 439 -56.70 -38.20 -2.16
C SER A 439 -55.19 -38.13 -1.93
N VAL A 440 -54.75 -38.59 -0.75
CA VAL A 440 -53.33 -38.61 -0.38
C VAL A 440 -52.53 -39.51 -1.32
N ASP A 441 -52.99 -40.71 -1.65
CA ASP A 441 -52.30 -41.61 -2.60
C ASP A 441 -52.12 -40.98 -3.98
N ARG A 442 -53.16 -40.34 -4.53
CA ARG A 442 -53.08 -39.65 -5.82
C ARG A 442 -52.06 -38.51 -5.80
N LYS A 443 -52.14 -37.64 -4.79
CA LYS A 443 -51.17 -36.54 -4.65
C LYS A 443 -49.77 -37.08 -4.44
N ALA A 444 -49.62 -38.08 -3.58
CA ALA A 444 -48.35 -38.72 -3.32
C ALA A 444 -47.75 -39.35 -4.59
N GLY A 445 -48.55 -40.02 -5.42
CA GLY A 445 -48.13 -40.57 -6.70
C GLY A 445 -47.65 -39.49 -7.69
N LEU A 446 -48.32 -38.33 -7.71
CA LEU A 446 -47.90 -37.18 -8.52
C LEU A 446 -46.62 -36.52 -7.99
N MET A 447 -46.39 -36.55 -6.68
CA MET A 447 -45.28 -35.83 -6.03
C MET A 447 -44.06 -36.68 -5.72
N LYS A 448 -44.20 -38.02 -5.67
CA LYS A 448 -43.15 -38.94 -5.23
C LYS A 448 -41.86 -38.78 -6.03
N THR A 449 -41.95 -38.95 -7.35
CA THR A 449 -40.78 -38.87 -8.24
C THR A 449 -40.31 -37.44 -8.53
N PRO A 450 -41.19 -36.45 -8.82
CA PRO A 450 -40.72 -35.11 -9.17
C PRO A 450 -40.30 -34.25 -7.97
N ALA A 451 -40.78 -34.55 -6.76
CA ALA A 451 -40.53 -33.70 -5.59
C ALA A 451 -39.93 -34.45 -4.38
N LEU A 452 -40.56 -35.54 -3.93
CA LEU A 452 -40.21 -36.20 -2.66
C LEU A 452 -38.86 -36.95 -2.72
N GLU A 453 -38.62 -37.75 -3.76
CA GLU A 453 -37.35 -38.45 -3.97
C GLU A 453 -36.17 -37.49 -4.20
N PRO A 454 -36.32 -36.42 -5.03
CA PRO A 454 -35.34 -35.33 -5.07
C PRO A 454 -35.12 -34.69 -3.70
N ALA A 455 -36.18 -34.36 -2.95
CA ALA A 455 -36.05 -33.72 -1.64
C ALA A 455 -35.28 -34.61 -0.66
N LEU A 456 -35.50 -35.93 -0.69
CA LEU A 456 -34.74 -36.89 0.11
C LEU A 456 -33.24 -36.88 -0.25
N ARG A 457 -32.91 -36.93 -1.54
CA ARG A 457 -31.50 -36.87 -1.97
C ARG A 457 -30.83 -35.56 -1.57
N GLU A 458 -31.51 -34.43 -1.77
CA GLU A 458 -30.98 -33.12 -1.43
C GLU A 458 -30.79 -32.98 0.09
N ILE A 459 -31.76 -33.37 0.92
CA ILE A 459 -31.62 -33.29 2.38
C ILE A 459 -30.57 -34.25 2.93
N THR A 460 -30.37 -35.42 2.31
CA THR A 460 -29.25 -36.32 2.62
C THR A 460 -27.92 -35.63 2.31
N SER A 461 -27.80 -34.95 1.16
CA SER A 461 -26.60 -34.18 0.82
C SER A 461 -26.35 -33.03 1.81
N VAL A 462 -27.39 -32.26 2.18
CA VAL A 462 -27.29 -31.20 3.20
C VAL A 462 -26.83 -31.76 4.54
N LYS A 463 -27.32 -32.94 4.93
CA LYS A 463 -26.90 -33.64 6.15
C LYS A 463 -25.42 -34.01 6.10
N GLU A 464 -24.97 -34.65 5.03
CA GLU A 464 -23.57 -35.04 4.85
C GLU A 464 -22.63 -33.82 4.94
N GLN A 465 -22.97 -32.72 4.25
CA GLN A 465 -22.18 -31.48 4.27
C GLN A 465 -22.20 -30.82 5.66
N THR A 466 -23.35 -30.82 6.34
CA THR A 466 -23.46 -30.26 7.71
C THR A 466 -22.65 -31.07 8.72
N ASP A 467 -22.65 -32.40 8.59
CA ASP A 467 -21.82 -33.28 9.42
C ASP A 467 -20.33 -33.08 9.11
N GLY A 468 -19.97 -32.84 7.83
CA GLY A 468 -18.63 -32.44 7.40
C GLY A 468 -18.16 -31.14 8.05
N ILE A 469 -18.99 -30.09 8.01
CA ILE A 469 -18.72 -28.81 8.70
C ILE A 469 -18.51 -29.06 10.20
N ASN A 470 -19.39 -29.82 10.85
CA ASN A 470 -19.30 -30.11 12.27
C ASN A 470 -18.00 -30.85 12.64
N ALA A 471 -17.53 -31.77 11.79
CA ALA A 471 -16.25 -32.43 11.95
C ALA A 471 -15.08 -31.45 11.81
N SER A 472 -15.07 -30.61 10.78
CA SER A 472 -14.05 -29.56 10.58
C SER A 472 -14.01 -28.56 11.74
N MET A 473 -15.17 -28.20 12.32
CA MET A 473 -15.20 -27.37 13.52
C MET A 473 -14.52 -28.06 14.72
N GLY A 474 -14.73 -29.37 14.89
CA GLY A 474 -14.04 -30.13 15.93
C GLY A 474 -12.52 -30.17 15.77
N GLU A 475 -12.02 -30.09 14.53
CA GLU A 475 -10.58 -29.96 14.23
C GLU A 475 -10.10 -28.52 14.49
N ILE A 476 -10.79 -27.51 13.97
CA ILE A 476 -10.44 -26.09 14.19
C ILE A 476 -10.41 -25.75 15.67
N LYS A 477 -11.32 -26.28 16.48
CA LYS A 477 -11.32 -26.09 17.93
C LYS A 477 -10.04 -26.61 18.58
N ARG A 478 -9.63 -27.84 18.23
CA ARG A 478 -8.39 -28.45 18.74
C ARG A 478 -7.19 -27.62 18.33
N GLU A 479 -7.17 -27.14 17.09
CA GLU A 479 -6.10 -26.30 16.57
C GLU A 479 -6.07 -24.90 17.22
N LEU A 480 -7.22 -24.26 17.47
CA LEU A 480 -7.33 -23.02 18.22
C LEU A 480 -6.82 -23.16 19.66
N ASP A 481 -7.20 -24.25 20.33
CA ASP A 481 -6.71 -24.55 21.68
C ASP A 481 -5.18 -24.81 21.66
N ALA A 482 -4.68 -25.50 20.64
CA ALA A 482 -3.25 -25.71 20.44
C ALA A 482 -2.50 -24.39 20.19
N ALA A 483 -2.99 -23.52 19.30
CA ALA A 483 -2.41 -22.19 19.08
C ALA A 483 -2.44 -21.33 20.34
N HIS A 484 -3.51 -21.37 21.12
CA HIS A 484 -3.59 -20.66 22.37
C HIS A 484 -2.52 -21.14 23.37
N ALA A 485 -2.35 -22.46 23.52
CA ALA A 485 -1.30 -23.04 24.36
C ALA A 485 0.10 -22.66 23.86
N ILE A 486 0.32 -22.77 22.54
CA ILE A 486 1.58 -22.38 21.88
C ILE A 486 1.92 -20.92 22.20
N VAL A 487 1.00 -19.99 21.96
CA VAL A 487 1.21 -18.56 22.19
C VAL A 487 1.50 -18.24 23.66
N GLN A 488 0.86 -18.96 24.60
CA GLN A 488 1.16 -18.82 26.02
C GLN A 488 2.56 -19.33 26.39
N GLY A 489 3.02 -20.43 25.80
CA GLY A 489 4.36 -21.00 26.03
C GLY A 489 5.49 -20.26 25.30
N LEU A 490 5.18 -19.62 24.17
CA LEU A 490 6.16 -19.00 23.29
C LEU A 490 6.93 -17.84 23.91
N ASN A 491 6.31 -17.06 24.80
CA ASN A 491 6.97 -15.89 25.38
C ASN A 491 8.22 -16.28 26.19
N ASN A 492 8.18 -17.41 26.89
CA ASN A 492 9.32 -17.94 27.62
C ASN A 492 10.36 -18.54 26.65
N CYS A 493 9.92 -19.25 25.61
CA CYS A 493 10.83 -19.85 24.65
C CYS A 493 11.58 -18.82 23.80
N ALA A 494 10.92 -17.78 23.32
CA ALA A 494 11.54 -16.74 22.50
C ALA A 494 12.72 -16.05 23.22
N GLN A 495 12.68 -16.00 24.55
CA GLN A 495 13.76 -15.46 25.37
C GLN A 495 15.01 -16.36 25.42
N SER A 496 14.84 -17.68 25.33
CA SER A 496 15.96 -18.64 25.39
C SER A 496 16.65 -18.87 24.05
N ILE A 497 16.04 -18.48 22.92
CA ILE A 497 16.61 -18.67 21.58
C ILE A 497 17.80 -17.74 21.37
N THR A 498 19.00 -18.30 21.19
CA THR A 498 20.27 -17.55 21.02
C THR A 498 20.66 -17.29 19.57
N GLU A 499 19.94 -17.85 18.61
CA GLU A 499 20.23 -17.72 17.18
C GLU A 499 19.19 -16.86 16.45
N LEU A 500 19.63 -16.13 15.43
CA LEU A 500 18.76 -15.22 14.68
C LEU A 500 17.78 -15.97 13.76
N SER A 501 18.25 -17.02 13.08
CA SER A 501 17.48 -17.78 12.09
C SER A 501 16.20 -18.40 12.68
N PRO A 502 16.23 -19.07 13.86
CA PRO A 502 15.00 -19.59 14.46
C PRO A 502 14.00 -18.50 14.85
N LEU A 503 14.46 -17.31 15.29
CA LEU A 503 13.56 -16.20 15.61
C LEU A 503 12.90 -15.60 14.36
N GLN A 504 13.64 -15.50 13.24
CA GLN A 504 13.08 -15.06 11.96
C GLN A 504 12.08 -16.08 11.40
N GLN A 505 12.35 -17.38 11.59
CA GLN A 505 11.38 -18.41 11.26
C GLN A 505 10.12 -18.28 12.11
N LEU A 506 10.28 -18.08 13.43
CA LEU A 506 9.17 -17.92 14.35
C LEU A 506 8.31 -16.69 14.02
N GLU A 507 8.90 -15.55 13.67
CA GLU A 507 8.17 -14.36 13.20
C GLU A 507 7.31 -14.68 11.97
N ARG A 508 7.87 -15.34 10.95
CA ARG A 508 7.14 -15.73 9.74
C ARG A 508 5.99 -16.70 10.03
N ASP A 509 6.23 -17.67 10.91
CA ASP A 509 5.23 -18.67 11.29
C ASP A 509 4.09 -18.03 12.11
N LEU A 510 4.41 -17.08 13.00
CA LEU A 510 3.42 -16.29 13.74
C LEU A 510 2.58 -15.42 12.80
N ALA A 511 3.18 -14.77 11.81
CA ALA A 511 2.46 -14.02 10.79
C ALA A 511 1.51 -14.91 9.97
N THR A 512 1.94 -16.11 9.61
CA THR A 512 1.11 -17.10 8.89
C THR A 512 -0.06 -17.58 9.74
N LEU A 513 0.16 -17.80 11.05
CA LEU A 513 -0.89 -18.15 12.00
C LEU A 513 -1.91 -17.01 12.15
N ARG A 514 -1.45 -15.76 12.18
CA ARG A 514 -2.31 -14.57 12.20
C ARG A 514 -3.19 -14.45 10.96
N GLU A 515 -2.62 -14.66 9.78
CA GLU A 515 -3.38 -14.70 8.52
C GLU A 515 -4.45 -15.81 8.56
N SER A 516 -4.09 -16.99 9.09
CA SER A 516 -5.02 -18.11 9.26
C SER A 516 -6.17 -17.78 10.21
N LEU A 517 -5.91 -17.03 11.29
CA LEU A 517 -6.96 -16.54 12.20
C LEU A 517 -7.92 -15.55 11.53
N SER A 518 -7.40 -14.63 10.70
CA SER A 518 -8.24 -13.71 9.92
C SER A 518 -9.13 -14.46 8.91
N GLY A 519 -8.56 -15.46 8.23
CA GLY A 519 -9.34 -16.38 7.38
C GLY A 519 -10.44 -17.10 8.15
N LEU A 520 -10.13 -17.57 9.37
CA LEU A 520 -11.11 -18.21 10.24
C LEU A 520 -12.23 -17.23 10.68
N GLN A 521 -11.91 -16.00 11.06
CA GLN A 521 -12.91 -14.97 11.40
C GLN A 521 -13.88 -14.74 10.24
N THR A 522 -13.36 -14.68 9.01
CA THR A 522 -14.18 -14.54 7.81
C THR A 522 -15.12 -15.74 7.62
N GLY A 523 -14.61 -16.96 7.82
CA GLY A 523 -15.42 -18.18 7.75
C GLY A 523 -16.49 -18.27 8.84
N ILE A 524 -16.17 -17.83 10.07
CA ILE A 524 -17.12 -17.71 11.19
C ILE A 524 -18.28 -16.78 10.81
N GLY A 525 -18.01 -15.59 10.27
CA GLY A 525 -19.07 -14.65 9.86
C GLY A 525 -19.98 -15.20 8.75
N GLN A 526 -19.45 -16.03 7.86
CA GLN A 526 -20.24 -16.69 6.80
C GLN A 526 -21.13 -17.80 7.36
N LEU A 527 -20.63 -18.58 8.32
CA LEU A 527 -21.43 -19.59 9.02
C LEU A 527 -22.62 -18.97 9.76
N GLU A 528 -22.43 -17.83 10.41
CA GLU A 528 -23.51 -17.11 11.09
C GLU A 528 -24.60 -16.68 10.10
N ALA A 529 -24.21 -16.14 8.94
CA ALA A 529 -25.15 -15.73 7.89
C ALA A 529 -25.92 -16.93 7.30
N MET A 530 -25.22 -18.03 7.00
CA MET A 530 -25.83 -19.29 6.54
C MET A 530 -26.84 -19.82 7.56
N GLN A 531 -26.50 -19.78 8.85
CA GLN A 531 -27.34 -20.36 9.90
C GLN A 531 -28.72 -19.69 9.96
N GLN A 532 -28.79 -18.35 9.82
CA GLN A 532 -30.05 -17.61 9.84
C GLN A 532 -30.98 -18.04 8.69
N GLU A 533 -30.41 -18.26 7.51
CA GLU A 533 -31.14 -18.68 6.31
C GLU A 533 -31.62 -20.14 6.40
N VAL A 534 -30.75 -21.04 6.86
CA VAL A 534 -31.05 -22.48 6.89
C VAL A 534 -32.00 -22.86 8.04
N ASN A 535 -31.85 -22.28 9.23
CA ASN A 535 -32.72 -22.59 10.38
C ASN A 535 -34.19 -22.27 10.07
N THR A 536 -34.48 -21.12 9.46
CA THR A 536 -35.85 -20.71 9.12
C THR A 536 -36.52 -21.73 8.19
N THR A 537 -35.72 -22.30 7.30
CA THR A 537 -36.16 -23.21 6.24
C THR A 537 -36.39 -24.62 6.76
N LEU A 538 -35.46 -25.16 7.55
CA LEU A 538 -35.52 -26.55 8.03
C LEU A 538 -36.43 -26.75 9.26
N LEU A 539 -36.66 -25.70 10.06
CA LEU A 539 -37.57 -25.78 11.20
C LEU A 539 -39.02 -26.11 10.76
N ARG A 540 -39.48 -25.49 9.66
CA ARG A 540 -40.82 -25.76 9.09
C ARG A 540 -40.99 -27.22 8.68
N LEU A 541 -39.94 -27.84 8.14
CA LEU A 541 -39.94 -29.25 7.76
C LEU A 541 -39.95 -30.17 8.99
N GLY A 542 -39.17 -29.83 10.02
CA GLY A 542 -39.13 -30.58 11.27
C GLY A 542 -40.46 -30.56 12.04
N GLU A 543 -41.25 -29.49 11.90
CA GLU A 543 -42.59 -29.37 12.49
C GLU A 543 -43.62 -30.34 11.88
N ALA A 544 -43.36 -30.88 10.69
CA ALA A 544 -44.22 -31.88 10.05
C ALA A 544 -44.04 -33.31 10.61
N VAL A 545 -42.94 -33.58 11.34
CA VAL A 545 -42.61 -34.92 11.87
C VAL A 545 -43.70 -35.50 12.80
N PRO A 546 -44.24 -34.75 13.80
CA PRO A 546 -45.30 -35.27 14.67
C PRO A 546 -46.59 -35.58 13.92
N LEU A 547 -46.88 -34.86 12.83
CA LEU A 547 -48.03 -35.15 11.97
C LEU A 547 -47.87 -36.50 11.26
N ILE A 548 -46.70 -36.72 10.65
CA ILE A 548 -46.40 -37.98 9.95
C ILE A 548 -46.50 -39.18 10.89
N GLY A 549 -46.00 -39.05 12.13
CA GLY A 549 -46.13 -40.08 13.16
C GLY A 549 -47.58 -40.45 13.49
N ARG A 550 -48.49 -39.46 13.58
CA ARG A 550 -49.92 -39.70 13.83
C ARG A 550 -50.59 -40.46 12.69
N VAL A 551 -50.30 -40.10 11.45
CA VAL A 551 -50.84 -40.79 10.27
C VAL A 551 -50.33 -42.22 10.20
N ASN A 552 -49.04 -42.43 10.48
CA ASN A 552 -48.42 -43.75 10.49
C ASN A 552 -49.12 -44.72 11.45
N THR A 553 -49.37 -44.29 12.69
CA THR A 553 -50.15 -45.07 13.66
C THR A 553 -51.61 -45.24 13.23
N GLY A 554 -52.21 -44.25 12.57
CA GLY A 554 -53.57 -44.34 12.04
C GLY A 554 -53.70 -45.38 10.92
N VAL A 555 -52.76 -45.41 9.99
CA VAL A 555 -52.68 -46.42 8.91
C VAL A 555 -52.60 -47.83 9.49
N GLU A 556 -51.74 -48.06 10.49
CA GLU A 556 -51.63 -49.35 11.19
C GLU A 556 -52.95 -49.82 11.80
N ARG A 557 -53.68 -48.90 12.43
CA ARG A 557 -54.97 -49.19 13.07
C ARG A 557 -56.07 -49.54 12.08
N VAL A 558 -55.96 -49.09 10.82
CA VAL A 558 -56.93 -49.41 9.75
C VAL A 558 -56.60 -50.75 9.07
N MET A 559 -55.32 -51.08 8.91
CA MET A 559 -54.90 -52.32 8.22
C MET A 559 -55.47 -53.58 8.90
N GLN A 560 -55.44 -53.66 10.23
CA GLN A 560 -55.91 -54.85 10.95
C GLN A 560 -57.43 -55.13 10.75
N PRO A 561 -58.34 -54.14 10.88
CA PRO A 561 -59.73 -54.28 10.47
C PRO A 561 -59.91 -54.71 9.02
N LEU A 562 -59.12 -54.18 8.09
CA LEU A 562 -59.21 -54.53 6.67
C LEU A 562 -58.84 -55.98 6.39
N ASP A 563 -57.78 -56.50 7.02
CA ASP A 563 -57.40 -57.91 6.89
C ASP A 563 -58.52 -58.84 7.40
N ARG A 564 -59.19 -58.45 8.48
CA ARG A 564 -60.35 -59.19 9.02
C ARG A 564 -61.55 -59.15 8.06
N ILE A 565 -61.88 -57.97 7.52
CA ILE A 565 -62.95 -57.83 6.52
C ILE A 565 -62.62 -58.69 5.30
N SER A 566 -61.40 -58.61 4.77
CA SER A 566 -60.93 -59.42 3.64
C SER A 566 -61.06 -60.92 3.91
N SER A 567 -60.61 -61.39 5.08
CA SER A 567 -60.75 -62.80 5.50
C SER A 567 -62.20 -63.24 5.56
N VAL A 568 -63.07 -62.48 6.24
CA VAL A 568 -64.50 -62.79 6.36
C VAL A 568 -65.18 -62.76 5.00
N THR A 569 -64.78 -61.84 4.13
CA THR A 569 -65.32 -61.71 2.77
C THR A 569 -64.96 -62.91 1.89
N ASN A 570 -63.71 -63.40 1.96
CA ASN A 570 -63.30 -64.62 1.27
C ASN A 570 -64.01 -65.87 1.80
N GLU A 571 -64.26 -65.93 3.12
CA GLU A 571 -65.05 -67.00 3.75
C GLU A 571 -66.51 -66.95 3.27
N ILE A 572 -67.11 -65.76 3.16
CA ILE A 572 -68.47 -65.56 2.65
C ILE A 572 -68.55 -65.96 1.17
N GLN A 573 -67.59 -65.54 0.33
CA GLN A 573 -67.55 -65.93 -1.08
C GLN A 573 -67.43 -67.44 -1.23
N SER A 574 -66.52 -68.07 -0.47
CA SER A 574 -66.40 -69.52 -0.43
C SER A 574 -67.68 -70.20 0.08
N ALA A 575 -68.38 -69.58 1.02
CA ALA A 575 -69.64 -70.09 1.55
C ALA A 575 -70.78 -70.00 0.54
N LEU A 576 -70.83 -68.95 -0.28
CA LEU A 576 -71.82 -68.78 -1.36
C LEU A 576 -71.69 -69.88 -2.44
N ASP A 577 -70.47 -70.36 -2.69
CA ASP A 577 -70.19 -71.46 -3.63
C ASP A 577 -70.45 -72.86 -3.04
N ARG A 578 -70.68 -72.98 -1.71
CA ARG A 578 -70.96 -74.28 -1.08
C ARG A 578 -72.30 -74.83 -1.53
N ARG A 579 -72.41 -76.14 -1.62
CA ARG A 579 -73.67 -76.83 -1.93
C ARG A 579 -74.43 -77.22 -0.67
N VAL A 580 -75.72 -76.91 -0.64
CA VAL A 580 -76.68 -77.34 0.38
C VAL A 580 -77.73 -78.23 -0.25
N SER A 581 -77.99 -79.38 0.37
CA SER A 581 -79.02 -80.32 -0.09
C SER A 581 -80.27 -80.16 0.76
N VAL A 582 -81.37 -79.75 0.13
CA VAL A 582 -82.67 -79.56 0.80
C VAL A 582 -83.72 -80.32 0.00
N LEU A 583 -84.45 -81.23 0.68
CA LEU A 583 -85.51 -82.06 0.08
C LEU A 583 -85.04 -82.85 -1.17
N GLY A 584 -83.80 -83.35 -1.14
CA GLY A 584 -83.23 -84.20 -2.21
C GLY A 584 -82.71 -83.44 -3.44
N ARG A 585 -82.73 -82.11 -3.44
CA ARG A 585 -82.12 -81.26 -4.49
C ARG A 585 -80.94 -80.48 -3.91
N SER A 586 -79.85 -80.43 -4.67
CA SER A 586 -78.62 -79.73 -4.29
C SER A 586 -78.59 -78.37 -4.98
N PHE A 587 -78.44 -77.31 -4.20
CA PHE A 587 -78.31 -75.93 -4.65
C PHE A 587 -77.00 -75.38 -4.12
N THR A 588 -76.35 -74.47 -4.83
CA THR A 588 -75.35 -73.63 -4.17
C THR A 588 -76.03 -72.73 -3.13
N VAL A 589 -75.30 -72.26 -2.13
CA VAL A 589 -75.82 -71.30 -1.14
C VAL A 589 -76.30 -70.04 -1.85
N GLN A 590 -75.62 -69.61 -2.92
CA GLN A 590 -76.08 -68.53 -3.81
C GLN A 590 -77.45 -68.84 -4.44
N GLU A 591 -77.60 -70.00 -5.12
CA GLU A 591 -78.88 -70.42 -5.72
C GLU A 591 -80.00 -70.58 -4.68
N ALA A 592 -79.64 -71.00 -3.47
CA ALA A 592 -80.57 -71.19 -2.36
C ALA A 592 -81.11 -69.86 -1.83
N ILE A 593 -80.29 -68.81 -1.82
CA ILE A 593 -80.65 -67.44 -1.41
C ILE A 593 -81.54 -66.77 -2.45
N ASP A 594 -81.28 -67.03 -3.74
CA ASP A 594 -82.05 -66.51 -4.86
C ASP A 594 -83.40 -67.24 -5.04
N SER A 595 -83.64 -68.34 -4.29
CA SER A 595 -84.88 -69.10 -4.33
C SER A 595 -86.03 -68.44 -3.56
N SER A 596 -87.26 -68.56 -4.07
CA SER A 596 -88.49 -68.05 -3.42
C SER A 596 -89.00 -68.94 -2.28
N THR A 597 -88.33 -70.06 -1.98
CA THR A 597 -88.79 -71.06 -1.00
C THR A 597 -88.14 -70.86 0.38
N GLY A 598 -88.96 -70.55 1.39
CA GLY A 598 -88.48 -70.14 2.73
C GLY A 598 -87.73 -71.21 3.56
N VAL A 599 -87.70 -72.48 3.17
CA VAL A 599 -86.89 -73.52 3.86
C VAL A 599 -85.46 -73.58 3.30
N VAL A 600 -85.32 -73.44 1.97
CA VAL A 600 -84.03 -73.42 1.27
C VAL A 600 -83.24 -72.16 1.67
N LYS A 601 -83.92 -71.01 1.74
CA LYS A 601 -83.34 -69.74 2.18
C LYS A 601 -82.81 -69.78 3.63
N ARG A 602 -83.55 -70.38 4.57
CA ARG A 602 -83.13 -70.50 5.97
C ARG A 602 -81.88 -71.36 6.16
N ALA A 603 -81.70 -72.40 5.34
CA ALA A 603 -80.50 -73.23 5.36
C ALA A 603 -79.26 -72.45 4.89
N ALA A 604 -79.42 -71.59 3.88
CA ALA A 604 -78.36 -70.68 3.43
C ALA A 604 -78.06 -69.59 4.47
N GLU A 605 -79.09 -69.00 5.09
CA GLU A 605 -78.94 -68.02 6.19
C GLU A 605 -78.19 -68.62 7.39
N ALA A 606 -78.42 -69.89 7.76
CA ALA A 606 -77.70 -70.53 8.86
C ALA A 606 -76.18 -70.66 8.61
N ILE A 607 -75.74 -70.72 7.36
CA ILE A 607 -74.32 -70.74 6.97
C ILE A 607 -73.74 -69.32 6.97
N LEU A 608 -74.52 -68.33 6.55
CA LEU A 608 -74.05 -66.95 6.35
C LEU A 608 -74.15 -66.06 7.61
N ASN A 609 -75.14 -66.27 8.48
CA ASN A 609 -75.36 -65.43 9.67
C ASN A 609 -74.12 -65.35 10.60
N PRO A 610 -73.42 -66.46 10.94
CA PRO A 610 -72.21 -66.38 11.77
C PRO A 610 -71.07 -65.59 11.11
N LEU A 611 -71.01 -65.56 9.78
CA LEU A 611 -70.03 -64.78 9.02
C LEU A 611 -70.41 -63.30 8.96
N MET A 612 -71.71 -62.99 8.84
CA MET A 612 -72.22 -61.62 8.88
C MET A 612 -72.00 -60.94 10.25
N GLU A 613 -72.18 -61.67 11.35
CA GLU A 613 -71.89 -61.14 12.69
C GLU A 613 -70.41 -60.79 12.86
N ARG A 614 -69.51 -61.60 12.30
CA ARG A 614 -68.06 -61.33 12.27
C ARG A 614 -67.67 -60.14 11.38
N LEU A 615 -68.54 -59.74 10.46
CA LEU A 615 -68.32 -58.62 9.54
C LEU A 615 -68.70 -57.26 10.15
N ASN A 616 -69.33 -57.24 11.33
CA ASN A 616 -69.66 -56.00 12.06
C ASN A 616 -68.40 -55.34 12.67
N ILE A 617 -67.51 -54.88 11.80
CA ILE A 617 -66.22 -54.30 12.12
C ILE A 617 -66.31 -52.79 11.84
N GLN A 618 -66.08 -51.98 12.87
CA GLN A 618 -65.93 -50.53 12.70
C GLN A 618 -64.52 -50.21 12.24
N ILE A 619 -64.39 -49.42 11.17
CA ILE A 619 -63.10 -48.98 10.67
C ILE A 619 -62.79 -47.60 11.28
N PRO A 620 -61.70 -47.45 12.05
CA PRO A 620 -61.34 -46.17 12.64
C PRO A 620 -60.91 -45.18 11.55
N SER A 621 -61.14 -43.89 11.79
CA SER A 621 -60.53 -42.81 10.98
C SER A 621 -59.01 -42.78 11.16
N ILE A 622 -58.28 -42.31 10.14
CA ILE A 622 -56.82 -42.10 10.20
C ILE A 622 -56.55 -40.66 10.68
N PRO A 623 -56.09 -40.44 11.93
CA PRO A 623 -55.85 -39.09 12.42
C PRO A 623 -54.71 -38.42 11.64
N GLY A 624 -54.92 -37.19 11.18
CA GLY A 624 -53.89 -36.41 10.47
C GLY A 624 -53.86 -36.60 8.95
N ILE A 625 -54.73 -37.43 8.37
CA ILE A 625 -54.67 -37.76 6.93
C ILE A 625 -54.98 -36.54 6.04
N ASP A 626 -55.89 -35.66 6.46
CA ASP A 626 -56.23 -34.44 5.73
C ASP A 626 -55.11 -33.39 5.85
N GLU A 627 -54.46 -33.31 7.02
CA GLU A 627 -53.29 -32.46 7.19
C GLU A 627 -52.08 -32.97 6.39
N LEU A 628 -51.95 -34.29 6.23
CA LEU A 628 -50.94 -34.88 5.33
C LEU A 628 -51.24 -34.55 3.86
N ASP A 629 -52.51 -34.58 3.45
CA ASP A 629 -52.93 -34.16 2.10
C ASP A 629 -52.50 -32.71 1.81
N ARG A 630 -52.70 -31.79 2.76
CA ARG A 630 -52.24 -30.39 2.64
C ARG A 630 -50.72 -30.25 2.71
N LEU A 631 -50.05 -31.08 3.50
CA LEU A 631 -48.59 -31.10 3.57
C LEU A 631 -47.99 -31.47 2.21
N LEU A 632 -48.59 -32.45 1.51
CA LEU A 632 -48.16 -32.86 0.17
C LEU A 632 -48.25 -31.73 -0.86
N ASP A 633 -49.22 -30.82 -0.74
CA ASP A 633 -49.31 -29.62 -1.59
C ASP A 633 -48.12 -28.66 -1.41
N SER A 634 -47.41 -28.76 -0.27
CA SER A 634 -46.27 -27.88 0.06
C SER A 634 -44.91 -28.50 -0.25
N VAL A 635 -44.85 -29.76 -0.69
CA VAL A 635 -43.58 -30.52 -0.87
C VAL A 635 -42.68 -29.92 -1.96
N GLU A 636 -43.25 -29.39 -3.04
CA GLU A 636 -42.48 -28.67 -4.07
C GLU A 636 -41.79 -27.41 -3.51
N GLY A 637 -42.49 -26.67 -2.63
CA GLY A 637 -41.91 -25.53 -1.92
C GLY A 637 -40.74 -25.97 -1.04
N TYR A 638 -40.91 -27.07 -0.29
CA TYR A 638 -39.85 -27.63 0.54
C TYR A 638 -38.63 -28.08 -0.27
N LEU A 639 -38.78 -28.61 -1.48
CA LEU A 639 -37.64 -28.96 -2.33
C LEU A 639 -36.80 -27.73 -2.71
N ALA A 640 -37.45 -26.63 -3.11
CA ALA A 640 -36.75 -25.39 -3.45
C ALA A 640 -35.99 -24.83 -2.24
N ASP A 641 -36.64 -24.86 -1.08
CA ASP A 641 -36.13 -24.47 0.22
C ASP A 641 -34.91 -25.33 0.65
N ILE A 642 -34.99 -26.66 0.52
CA ILE A 642 -33.88 -27.58 0.82
C ILE A 642 -32.70 -27.33 -0.11
N ARG A 643 -32.92 -27.10 -1.41
CA ARG A 643 -31.84 -26.78 -2.36
C ARG A 643 -31.15 -25.46 -2.02
N LYS A 644 -31.93 -24.44 -1.66
CA LYS A 644 -31.40 -23.15 -1.23
C LYS A 644 -30.52 -23.33 0.01
N ALA A 645 -31.00 -24.07 1.00
CA ALA A 645 -30.23 -24.41 2.19
C ALA A 645 -28.96 -25.21 1.85
N GLY A 646 -29.06 -26.19 0.95
CA GLY A 646 -27.93 -27.02 0.52
C GLY A 646 -26.83 -26.21 -0.17
N ASN A 647 -27.19 -25.25 -1.02
CA ASN A 647 -26.21 -24.35 -1.65
C ASN A 647 -25.47 -23.51 -0.60
N SER A 648 -26.19 -22.96 0.39
CA SER A 648 -25.59 -22.15 1.46
C SER A 648 -24.66 -23.00 2.34
N VAL A 649 -25.05 -24.24 2.67
CA VAL A 649 -24.21 -25.19 3.43
C VAL A 649 -22.97 -25.60 2.63
N GLN A 650 -23.12 -25.94 1.35
CA GLN A 650 -21.99 -26.30 0.50
C GLN A 650 -20.98 -25.16 0.35
N GLN A 651 -21.46 -23.92 0.23
CA GLN A 651 -20.60 -22.76 0.15
C GLN A 651 -19.77 -22.59 1.43
N ALA A 652 -20.41 -22.72 2.60
CA ALA A 652 -19.73 -22.62 3.88
C ALA A 652 -18.67 -23.73 4.06
N GLU A 653 -19.00 -24.99 3.71
CA GLU A 653 -18.08 -26.13 3.79
C GLU A 653 -16.78 -25.88 3.00
N ARG A 654 -16.89 -25.37 1.76
CA ARG A 654 -15.73 -25.07 0.89
C ARG A 654 -14.81 -23.99 1.46
N GLN A 655 -15.33 -23.12 2.31
CA GLN A 655 -14.56 -22.01 2.89
C GLN A 655 -13.89 -22.41 4.22
N ILE A 656 -14.51 -23.30 5.00
CA ILE A 656 -14.01 -23.72 6.32
C ILE A 656 -12.96 -24.82 6.18
N SER A 657 -13.16 -25.77 5.27
CA SER A 657 -12.30 -26.95 5.15
C SER A 657 -10.81 -26.61 4.91
N PRO A 658 -10.44 -25.63 4.05
CA PRO A 658 -9.04 -25.25 3.86
C PRO A 658 -8.38 -24.60 5.08
N VAL A 659 -9.16 -23.88 5.90
CA VAL A 659 -8.66 -23.11 7.05
C VAL A 659 -8.05 -24.03 8.11
N ALA A 660 -8.71 -25.17 8.38
CA ALA A 660 -8.22 -26.16 9.34
C ALA A 660 -6.80 -26.68 8.99
N GLY A 661 -6.58 -27.01 7.71
CA GLY A 661 -5.29 -27.52 7.24
C GLY A 661 -4.16 -26.48 7.27
N GLN A 662 -4.48 -25.20 7.03
CA GLN A 662 -3.48 -24.12 7.12
C GLN A 662 -3.11 -23.80 8.58
N PHE A 663 -4.09 -23.85 9.47
CA PHE A 663 -3.90 -23.66 10.90
C PHE A 663 -2.98 -24.75 11.48
N GLN A 664 -3.26 -26.01 11.16
CA GLN A 664 -2.45 -27.16 11.57
C GLN A 664 -1.00 -27.07 11.10
N LYS A 665 -0.76 -26.65 9.85
CA LYS A 665 0.61 -26.47 9.34
C LYS A 665 1.37 -25.40 10.12
N SER A 666 0.69 -24.29 10.45
CA SER A 666 1.28 -23.17 11.18
C SER A 666 1.61 -23.57 12.62
N THR A 667 0.67 -24.21 13.33
CA THR A 667 0.89 -24.69 14.72
C THR A 667 1.99 -25.76 14.78
N GLN A 668 2.07 -26.64 13.79
CA GLN A 668 3.15 -27.63 13.67
C GLN A 668 4.51 -26.99 13.39
N SER A 669 4.60 -26.03 12.48
CA SER A 669 5.86 -25.34 12.17
C SER A 669 6.40 -24.62 13.40
N ILE A 670 5.55 -23.86 14.10
CA ILE A 670 5.91 -23.20 15.35
C ILE A 670 6.38 -24.23 16.39
N SER A 671 5.64 -25.32 16.57
CA SER A 671 6.02 -26.37 17.51
C SER A 671 7.37 -27.00 17.17
N GLN A 672 7.67 -27.22 15.89
CA GLN A 672 8.97 -27.75 15.45
C GLN A 672 10.11 -26.79 15.77
N VAL A 673 9.92 -25.49 15.51
CA VAL A 673 10.89 -24.46 15.89
C VAL A 673 11.11 -24.51 17.40
N VAL A 674 10.05 -24.48 18.20
CA VAL A 674 10.12 -24.45 19.66
C VAL A 674 10.82 -25.70 20.23
N VAL A 675 10.46 -26.89 19.74
CA VAL A 675 11.10 -28.15 20.16
C VAL A 675 12.57 -28.20 19.73
N SER A 676 12.91 -27.72 18.53
CA SER A 676 14.30 -27.66 18.06
C SER A 676 15.19 -26.77 18.94
N GLN A 677 14.58 -25.80 19.63
CA GLN A 677 15.24 -24.89 20.56
C GLN A 677 15.22 -25.39 22.02
N GLY A 678 14.76 -26.63 22.25
CA GLY A 678 14.77 -27.28 23.56
C GLY A 678 13.71 -26.77 24.53
N CYS A 679 12.72 -26.03 24.05
CA CYS A 679 11.62 -25.52 24.85
C CYS A 679 10.49 -26.55 24.95
N SER A 680 9.82 -26.62 26.11
CA SER A 680 8.53 -27.32 26.26
C SER A 680 7.37 -26.34 26.13
N LEU A 681 6.41 -26.64 25.26
CA LEU A 681 5.15 -25.91 25.09
C LEU A 681 4.09 -26.33 26.11
#